data_AF-A0A8H8QWJ1-F1
#
_entry.id   AF-A0A8H8QWJ1-F1
#
_cell.length_a   1.000
_cell.length_b   1.000
_cell.length_c   1.000
_cell.angle_alpha   90.00
_cell.angle_beta   90.00
_cell.angle_gamma   90.00
#
_symmetry.space_group_name_H-M   'P 1'
#
loop_
_entity.id
_entity.type
_entity.pdbx_description
1 polymer ?
#
loop_
_entity_poly.entity_id
_entity_poly.type
_entity_poly.pdbx_seq_one_letter_code
_entity_poly.pdbx_strand_id
1 'polypeptide(L)'
;MAKRKRNNNGESAAVNTGTTSKKVKSTAPKPTQTSTTIQIVAGSYDRVLHGITATISPNDRVDFADTFLFNAHDSAIRCLALSPPSAPVPKQTQKVILASGSSDERINLYHLSAHTPSHIAAPAVGTLKASVQNSQNKVLGSLSQHRSSVTALYFPTRSKLMSSAEDNTIAVTRTRDWSLLSEIKAPVPKPVGRPSGDTAPLGGAPSGVNDFAVHPSMKLMISVGKGEKSMRLWNLVTGKKAGVLTFEREMLGQVGEGKFSSGEGRKVAWGATNAGEEFCVGFDKGALIFGMDCKPKCKVVPQPRDKKHQSKIHQLCYVQVDEEKEIYVLALSTEDGRILFYSTRPEDLTTALPAENGRDTPLPSAKLIAVVDSKDDDEGKDAKADERVPRIKDFTAMVVGEGAEKTICIIAGRSDGGVKVFRLPASDLTKKSDEVQEVGKLLGTYETGNRITCIESFVMLPQFEGDDALELEDFEGFDEADDVEENNSSSSDSETAQSLKYEIAISDRLIRIDFIPSIPNITCKQTFLSSLFYTHIPISIKPLIKTMAQKVLLTGANGFLGSHILSELLKSGFNVRSVVRSQAKVSQIQQDFSTYTSQMDFAIVPDMTAPNAFDSAVQSTPPLTAVIHQASPFFFANITSNADFLDPAIQGTTALLHSIKSHAPSVKRVIYTSSCAAVLDFDAPVASNPAKIYTSEDWNPITYPQALSGTKAHGYRASKKFAELAAWNFVKEEKPAFDLVSINPPMIWGPAAHTIKSIAEVGESNARVYQQFVNSKKDAALPANGLHLYVDVRDLAVAHVKALTEPKAGGERIIVCARAISSQGICDVLRKNIPELEERTPVGKPGTNSLPEGAFGASNEKAKRILGCVFRSEEETFVEMGKQLLEIEARS
;
A
#
# COMPACT_ATOMS: atom_id res chain seq x y z
N MET A 1 -11.49 43.10 68.13
CA MET A 1 -12.23 42.10 68.95
C MET A 1 -11.88 40.72 68.38
N ALA A 2 -11.25 39.80 69.12
CA ALA A 2 -11.88 38.79 70.01
C ALA A 2 -12.86 37.85 69.26
N LYS A 3 -12.82 36.51 69.38
CA LYS A 3 -11.96 35.59 70.17
C LYS A 3 -12.00 34.14 69.58
N ARG A 4 -11.11 33.27 70.10
CA ARG A 4 -11.08 31.77 70.10
C ARG A 4 -12.47 31.06 70.05
N LYS A 5 -12.65 29.77 69.70
CA LYS A 5 -11.82 28.56 70.02
C LYS A 5 -12.25 27.27 69.25
N ARG A 6 -11.37 26.25 69.22
CA ARG A 6 -11.64 24.78 69.06
C ARG A 6 -12.57 24.25 70.20
N ASN A 7 -13.26 23.09 70.19
CA ASN A 7 -12.87 21.73 69.70
C ASN A 7 -14.06 20.69 69.74
N ASN A 8 -13.93 19.58 68.99
CA ASN A 8 -14.35 18.16 69.19
C ASN A 8 -15.75 17.66 69.67
N ASN A 9 -16.26 16.68 68.91
CA ASN A 9 -16.83 15.34 69.23
C ASN A 9 -18.04 15.13 70.20
N GLY A 10 -18.96 14.25 69.79
CA GLY A 10 -19.98 13.57 70.63
C GLY A 10 -21.01 12.77 69.80
N GLU A 11 -21.27 11.50 70.13
CA GLU A 11 -22.04 10.55 69.28
C GLU A 11 -23.50 10.27 69.74
N SER A 12 -24.28 9.65 68.84
CA SER A 12 -25.34 8.63 69.08
C SER A 12 -26.83 9.02 69.27
N ALA A 13 -27.71 8.07 68.87
CA ALA A 13 -29.19 7.96 68.97
C ALA A 13 -30.06 9.08 68.31
N ALA A 14 -31.12 8.85 67.50
CA ALA A 14 -32.19 7.83 67.40
C ALA A 14 -33.38 8.07 68.39
N VAL A 15 -34.67 7.95 68.05
CA VAL A 15 -35.32 7.45 66.79
C VAL A 15 -36.80 7.93 66.60
N ASN A 16 -37.30 7.87 65.35
CA ASN A 16 -38.70 7.82 64.83
C ASN A 16 -39.90 8.58 65.46
N THR A 17 -40.62 9.32 64.60
CA THR A 17 -41.90 8.92 63.92
C THR A 17 -41.95 9.71 62.59
N GLY A 18 -42.27 9.20 61.39
CA GLY A 18 -43.19 8.14 60.95
C GLY A 18 -44.42 8.80 60.29
N THR A 19 -45.00 8.38 59.15
CA THR A 19 -44.71 7.34 58.13
C THR A 19 -45.66 7.61 56.91
N THR A 20 -45.60 7.11 55.65
CA THR A 20 -44.86 6.02 54.96
C THR A 20 -44.85 6.25 53.43
N SER A 21 -43.82 5.80 52.69
CA SER A 21 -43.96 5.26 51.32
C SER A 21 -42.86 4.21 51.04
N LYS A 22 -42.93 3.44 49.93
CA LYS A 22 -42.20 2.15 49.79
C LYS A 22 -40.78 2.27 49.20
N LYS A 23 -39.87 1.42 49.69
CA LYS A 23 -38.49 1.27 49.18
C LYS A 23 -38.41 0.45 47.90
N VAL A 24 -37.43 0.80 47.06
CA VAL A 24 -36.64 -0.16 46.25
C VAL A 24 -35.17 0.03 46.66
N LYS A 25 -34.35 -1.04 46.67
CA LYS A 25 -32.91 -0.94 46.92
C LYS A 25 -32.18 -0.67 45.59
N SER A 26 -31.44 0.43 45.51
CA SER A 26 -30.31 0.56 44.59
C SER A 26 -29.01 0.36 45.36
N THR A 27 -28.38 -0.80 45.21
CA THR A 27 -26.97 -0.98 45.59
C THR A 27 -26.10 -0.26 44.57
N ALA A 28 -25.30 0.72 45.02
CA ALA A 28 -24.31 1.33 44.15
C ALA A 28 -23.30 0.27 43.66
N PRO A 29 -22.99 0.20 42.35
CA PRO A 29 -21.99 -0.74 41.84
C PRO A 29 -20.59 -0.32 42.32
N LYS A 30 -19.71 -1.30 42.51
CA LYS A 30 -18.26 -1.06 42.57
C LYS A 30 -17.77 -0.64 41.17
N PRO A 31 -16.65 0.11 41.05
CA PRO A 31 -16.02 0.33 39.76
C PRO A 31 -15.63 -1.01 39.13
N THR A 32 -16.25 -1.34 38.00
CA THR A 32 -15.89 -2.49 37.16
C THR A 32 -14.71 -2.11 36.29
N GLN A 33 -13.56 -2.76 36.49
CA GLN A 33 -12.41 -2.62 35.60
C GLN A 33 -12.82 -3.05 34.18
N THR A 34 -12.66 -2.15 33.21
CA THR A 34 -12.94 -2.37 31.80
C THR A 34 -11.72 -3.00 31.09
N SER A 35 -11.96 -3.70 29.99
CA SER A 35 -10.88 -4.20 29.12
C SER A 35 -10.34 -3.08 28.24
N THR A 36 -9.02 -3.00 28.07
CA THR A 36 -8.36 -2.09 27.13
C THR A 36 -8.08 -2.80 25.82
N THR A 37 -8.52 -2.24 24.69
CA THR A 37 -8.10 -2.72 23.36
C THR A 37 -7.03 -1.80 22.78
N ILE A 38 -5.96 -2.38 22.26
CA ILE A 38 -4.89 -1.68 21.53
C ILE A 38 -5.01 -2.07 20.05
N GLN A 39 -5.00 -1.08 19.16
CA GLN A 39 -4.78 -1.30 17.73
C GLN A 39 -3.27 -1.24 17.47
N ILE A 40 -2.72 -2.33 16.98
CA ILE A 40 -1.34 -2.49 16.54
C ILE A 40 -1.33 -2.47 15.00
N VAL A 41 -0.27 -1.91 14.41
CA VAL A 41 0.00 -1.96 12.97
C VAL A 41 1.47 -2.33 12.78
N ALA A 42 1.74 -3.47 12.15
CA ALA A 42 3.08 -3.90 11.79
C ALA A 42 3.31 -3.75 10.27
N GLY A 43 4.45 -3.18 9.89
CA GLY A 43 4.95 -3.17 8.52
C GLY A 43 6.05 -4.21 8.33
N SER A 44 6.03 -4.92 7.19
CA SER A 44 7.00 -5.98 6.91
C SER A 44 7.98 -5.68 5.78
N TYR A 45 9.10 -6.40 5.79
CA TYR A 45 10.05 -6.50 4.69
C TYR A 45 9.39 -7.06 3.42
N ASP A 46 8.44 -7.96 3.62
CA ASP A 46 7.66 -8.65 2.60
C ASP A 46 6.48 -7.82 2.07
N ARG A 47 6.51 -6.49 2.32
CA ARG A 47 5.60 -5.45 1.81
C ARG A 47 4.18 -5.47 2.40
N VAL A 48 3.96 -6.32 3.39
CA VAL A 48 2.68 -6.52 4.05
C VAL A 48 2.50 -5.47 5.15
N LEU A 49 1.29 -4.92 5.23
CA LEU A 49 0.82 -4.09 6.32
C LEU A 49 -0.26 -4.86 7.08
N HIS A 50 0.00 -5.11 8.36
CA HIS A 50 -0.77 -6.02 9.21
C HIS A 50 -1.34 -5.26 10.41
N GLY A 51 -2.64 -4.99 10.38
CA GLY A 51 -3.38 -4.45 11.52
C GLY A 51 -3.85 -5.57 12.43
N ILE A 52 -3.53 -5.49 13.72
CA ILE A 52 -3.88 -6.48 14.74
C ILE A 52 -4.50 -5.73 15.92
N THR A 53 -5.58 -6.23 16.50
CA THR A 53 -6.07 -5.77 17.80
C THR A 53 -5.61 -6.71 18.91
N ALA A 54 -5.21 -6.14 20.04
CA ALA A 54 -4.90 -6.85 21.27
C ALA A 54 -5.85 -6.34 22.36
N THR A 55 -6.81 -7.16 22.78
CA THR A 55 -7.76 -6.81 23.85
C THR A 55 -7.27 -7.37 25.17
N ILE A 56 -6.79 -6.49 26.04
CA ILE A 56 -6.30 -6.79 27.39
C ILE A 56 -7.49 -6.81 28.35
N SER A 57 -7.80 -7.99 28.89
CA SER A 57 -8.79 -8.15 29.96
C SER A 57 -8.21 -7.70 31.32
N PRO A 58 -9.06 -7.36 32.32
CA PRO A 58 -8.61 -7.05 33.68
C PRO A 58 -7.78 -8.17 34.36
N ASN A 59 -7.93 -9.42 33.89
CA ASN A 59 -7.18 -10.59 34.36
C ASN A 59 -5.83 -10.77 33.64
N ASP A 60 -5.31 -9.74 32.95
CA ASP A 60 -4.09 -9.74 32.13
C ASP A 60 -4.07 -10.73 30.95
N ARG A 61 -5.14 -11.50 30.70
CA ARG A 61 -5.29 -12.27 29.45
C ARG A 61 -5.47 -11.31 28.28
N VAL A 62 -4.74 -11.55 27.20
CA VAL A 62 -4.89 -10.85 25.92
C VAL A 62 -5.52 -11.76 24.88
N ASP A 63 -6.57 -11.26 24.24
CA ASP A 63 -7.18 -11.88 23.08
C ASP A 63 -6.83 -11.05 21.83
N PHE A 64 -6.22 -11.71 20.83
CA PHE A 64 -5.77 -11.08 19.59
C PHE A 64 -6.71 -11.36 18.41
N ALA A 65 -6.95 -10.36 17.56
CA ALA A 65 -7.69 -10.52 16.31
C ALA A 65 -7.11 -9.66 15.17
N ASP A 66 -6.99 -10.22 13.97
CA ASP A 66 -6.58 -9.48 12.77
C ASP A 66 -7.66 -8.46 12.38
N THR A 67 -7.26 -7.22 12.10
CA THR A 67 -8.18 -6.15 11.63
C THR A 67 -8.02 -5.84 10.15
N PHE A 68 -6.82 -6.00 9.60
CA PHE A 68 -6.54 -5.96 8.17
C PHE A 68 -5.17 -6.60 7.85
N LEU A 69 -5.05 -7.18 6.67
CA LEU A 69 -3.82 -7.80 6.17
C LEU A 69 -3.77 -7.64 4.65
N PHE A 70 -2.83 -6.83 4.14
CA PHE A 70 -2.67 -6.64 2.70
C PHE A 70 -1.26 -6.20 2.31
N ASN A 71 -0.89 -6.42 1.06
CA ASN A 71 0.34 -5.87 0.48
C ASN A 71 0.14 -4.36 0.27
N ALA A 72 0.74 -3.55 1.13
CA ALA A 72 0.60 -2.10 1.07
C ALA A 72 1.54 -1.44 0.07
N HIS A 73 2.66 -2.08 -0.29
CA HIS A 73 3.74 -1.47 -1.06
C HIS A 73 4.34 -2.40 -2.12
N ASP A 74 5.09 -1.81 -3.05
CA ASP A 74 5.91 -2.50 -4.06
C ASP A 74 7.23 -3.03 -3.50
N SER A 75 7.67 -2.52 -2.34
CA SER A 75 8.92 -2.88 -1.68
C SER A 75 8.79 -2.81 -0.15
N ALA A 76 9.86 -3.19 0.56
CA ALA A 76 9.87 -3.31 2.02
C ALA A 76 9.42 -2.01 2.70
N ILE A 77 8.41 -2.10 3.57
CA ILE A 77 7.97 -1.01 4.43
C ILE A 77 9.10 -0.71 5.41
N ARG A 78 9.41 0.56 5.66
CA ARG A 78 10.54 1.00 6.50
C ARG A 78 10.13 1.83 7.71
N CYS A 79 9.02 2.54 7.62
CA CYS A 79 8.49 3.37 8.68
C CYS A 79 6.96 3.41 8.61
N LEU A 80 6.33 3.59 9.76
CA LEU A 80 4.92 3.92 9.92
C LEU A 80 4.84 5.26 10.69
N ALA A 81 3.68 5.90 10.65
CA ALA A 81 3.31 6.94 11.62
C ALA A 81 1.80 6.98 11.80
N LEU A 82 1.36 7.32 13.01
CA LEU A 82 -0.04 7.54 13.37
C LEU A 82 -0.28 9.01 13.70
N SER A 83 -1.40 9.57 13.25
CA SER A 83 -1.85 10.89 13.72
C SER A 83 -2.53 10.77 15.09
N PRO A 84 -2.63 11.87 15.86
CA PRO A 84 -3.65 11.98 16.89
C PRO A 84 -5.06 11.67 16.33
N PRO A 85 -5.98 11.11 17.14
CA PRO A 85 -7.40 11.00 16.78
C PRO A 85 -8.01 12.35 16.36
N SER A 86 -9.12 12.32 15.63
CA SER A 86 -9.91 13.54 15.38
C SER A 86 -10.52 14.09 16.66
N ALA A 87 -10.92 15.36 16.65
CA ALA A 87 -11.77 15.92 17.69
C ALA A 87 -13.04 15.06 17.92
N PRO A 88 -13.55 14.96 19.16
CA PRO A 88 -14.75 14.19 19.48
C PRO A 88 -16.01 14.95 19.05
N VAL A 89 -16.51 14.67 17.85
CA VAL A 89 -17.79 15.21 17.34
C VAL A 89 -18.95 14.31 17.81
N PRO A 90 -20.04 14.87 18.40
CA PRO A 90 -21.17 14.07 18.86
C PRO A 90 -21.77 13.16 17.77
N LYS A 91 -21.95 11.88 18.10
CA LYS A 91 -22.42 10.79 17.21
C LYS A 91 -21.52 10.45 16.01
N GLN A 92 -20.31 11.02 15.89
CA GLN A 92 -19.35 10.65 14.85
C GLN A 92 -18.23 9.77 15.42
N THR A 93 -17.81 8.73 14.70
CA THR A 93 -16.66 7.92 15.10
C THR A 93 -15.36 8.71 14.90
N GLN A 94 -14.52 8.81 15.94
CA GLN A 94 -13.19 9.42 15.79
C GLN A 94 -12.30 8.57 14.87
N LYS A 95 -11.52 9.25 14.01
CA LYS A 95 -10.70 8.63 12.94
C LYS A 95 -9.22 8.92 13.16
N VAL A 96 -8.35 7.91 13.20
CA VAL A 96 -6.88 8.06 13.16
C VAL A 96 -6.40 8.05 11.69
N ILE A 97 -5.33 8.77 11.37
CA ILE A 97 -4.64 8.64 10.08
C ILE A 97 -3.40 7.75 10.30
N LEU A 98 -3.24 6.73 9.46
CA LEU A 98 -2.02 5.94 9.33
C LEU A 98 -1.29 6.34 8.05
N ALA A 99 0.02 6.54 8.14
CA ALA A 99 0.91 6.64 7.00
C ALA A 99 1.92 5.47 7.02
N SER A 100 2.16 4.83 5.88
CA SER A 100 3.20 3.81 5.70
C SER A 100 4.21 4.25 4.64
N GLY A 101 5.51 4.23 4.96
CA GLY A 101 6.59 4.68 4.10
C GLY A 101 7.53 3.53 3.74
N SER A 102 7.95 3.46 2.48
CA SER A 102 8.61 2.27 1.94
C SER A 102 9.86 2.57 1.10
N SER A 103 10.58 1.49 0.83
CA SER A 103 11.68 1.40 -0.13
C SER A 103 11.24 1.54 -1.60
N ASP A 104 9.93 1.73 -1.86
CA ASP A 104 9.36 2.04 -3.18
C ASP A 104 9.11 3.53 -3.44
N GLU A 105 9.70 4.38 -2.58
CA GLU A 105 9.66 5.86 -2.64
C GLU A 105 8.28 6.48 -2.31
N ARG A 106 7.24 5.67 -2.05
CA ARG A 106 5.88 6.13 -1.76
C ARG A 106 5.57 6.17 -0.27
N ILE A 107 4.60 7.02 0.07
CA ILE A 107 3.93 7.06 1.38
C ILE A 107 2.46 6.77 1.15
N ASN A 108 1.95 5.64 1.63
CA ASN A 108 0.55 5.26 1.49
C ASN A 108 -0.25 5.63 2.75
N LEU A 109 -1.49 6.07 2.55
CA LEU A 109 -2.30 6.76 3.56
C LEU A 109 -3.63 6.04 3.78
N TYR A 110 -4.05 5.95 5.04
CA TYR A 110 -5.26 5.25 5.46
C TYR A 110 -5.94 5.97 6.62
N HIS A 111 -7.26 5.85 6.71
CA HIS A 111 -8.00 6.06 7.95
C HIS A 111 -8.19 4.74 8.70
N LEU A 112 -8.02 4.80 10.02
CA LEU A 112 -8.37 3.75 10.96
C LEU A 112 -9.43 4.27 11.94
N SER A 113 -10.38 3.41 12.34
CA SER A 113 -11.28 3.72 13.46
C SER A 113 -10.48 3.92 14.75
N ALA A 114 -10.74 5.02 15.49
CA ALA A 114 -10.24 5.16 16.85
C ALA A 114 -10.99 4.26 17.84
N HIS A 115 -12.24 3.88 17.54
CA HIS A 115 -13.09 3.07 18.43
C HIS A 115 -13.00 1.57 18.13
N THR A 116 -13.20 0.78 19.19
CA THR A 116 -13.25 -0.70 19.15
C THR A 116 -14.34 -1.25 18.20
N PRO A 117 -14.17 -2.44 17.61
CA PRO A 117 -15.22 -3.11 16.82
C PRO A 117 -16.40 -3.57 17.68
N SER A 118 -17.65 -3.41 17.21
CA SER A 118 -18.88 -3.79 17.94
C SER A 118 -19.11 -5.30 18.06
N HIS A 119 -18.50 -6.11 17.19
CA HIS A 119 -18.61 -7.58 17.22
C HIS A 119 -17.24 -8.27 17.20
N ILE A 120 -16.62 -8.42 18.38
CA ILE A 120 -15.49 -9.34 18.58
C ILE A 120 -16.04 -10.77 18.75
N ALA A 121 -16.68 -11.27 17.71
CA ALA A 121 -17.37 -12.57 17.68
C ALA A 121 -16.62 -13.57 16.79
N ALA A 122 -15.44 -14.02 17.22
CA ALA A 122 -14.66 -15.02 16.50
C ALA A 122 -15.22 -16.45 16.75
N PRO A 123 -15.76 -17.14 15.73
CA PRO A 123 -16.12 -18.55 15.87
C PRO A 123 -14.86 -19.41 15.88
N ALA A 124 -14.52 -19.98 17.04
CA ALA A 124 -13.33 -20.82 17.19
C ALA A 124 -13.51 -22.20 16.51
N VAL A 125 -13.26 -22.26 15.20
CA VAL A 125 -13.36 -23.48 14.38
C VAL A 125 -12.12 -23.66 13.52
N GLY A 126 -11.14 -24.41 14.03
CA GLY A 126 -9.94 -24.83 13.29
C GLY A 126 -8.83 -23.79 13.21
N THR A 127 -7.80 -24.10 12.42
CA THR A 127 -6.52 -23.38 12.31
C THR A 127 -6.56 -22.08 11.48
N LEU A 128 -7.75 -21.53 11.22
CA LEU A 128 -7.95 -20.28 10.48
C LEU A 128 -8.51 -19.21 11.41
N LYS A 129 -7.70 -18.18 11.71
CA LYS A 129 -8.18 -16.99 12.43
C LYS A 129 -9.10 -16.18 11.51
N ALA A 130 -10.25 -15.77 12.01
CA ALA A 130 -11.16 -14.87 11.30
C ALA A 130 -10.72 -13.41 11.52
N SER A 131 -10.62 -12.63 10.43
CA SER A 131 -10.32 -11.20 10.51
C SER A 131 -11.57 -10.39 10.86
N VAL A 132 -11.45 -9.54 11.89
CA VAL A 132 -12.47 -8.59 12.33
C VAL A 132 -12.26 -7.28 11.55
N GLN A 133 -12.61 -7.29 10.27
CA GLN A 133 -12.45 -6.13 9.39
C GLN A 133 -13.41 -5.00 9.81
N ASN A 134 -12.86 -3.89 10.31
CA ASN A 134 -13.64 -2.70 10.62
C ASN A 134 -13.98 -1.94 9.32
N SER A 135 -15.28 -1.76 9.04
CA SER A 135 -15.80 -1.08 7.85
C SER A 135 -15.45 0.41 7.77
N GLN A 136 -15.10 1.05 8.89
CA GLN A 136 -14.69 2.45 8.93
C GLN A 136 -13.24 2.68 8.48
N ASN A 137 -12.45 1.62 8.28
CA ASN A 137 -11.08 1.75 7.78
C ASN A 137 -11.09 1.98 6.25
N LYS A 138 -10.59 3.14 5.80
CA LYS A 138 -10.64 3.59 4.38
C LYS A 138 -9.22 3.88 3.87
N VAL A 139 -8.91 3.53 2.61
CA VAL A 139 -7.65 3.98 1.96
C VAL A 139 -7.82 5.44 1.51
N LEU A 140 -6.87 6.30 1.83
CA LEU A 140 -6.88 7.73 1.48
C LEU A 140 -6.10 8.04 0.19
N GLY A 141 -4.98 7.35 -0.05
CA GLY A 141 -4.17 7.55 -1.26
C GLY A 141 -2.69 7.22 -1.09
N SER A 142 -1.88 7.79 -1.97
CA SER A 142 -0.42 7.64 -2.03
C SER A 142 0.23 8.99 -2.31
N LEU A 143 1.29 9.33 -1.59
CA LEU A 143 2.17 10.46 -1.86
C LEU A 143 3.43 9.98 -2.56
N SER A 144 3.82 10.67 -3.64
CA SER A 144 5.04 10.41 -4.42
C SER A 144 5.96 11.63 -4.38
N GLN A 145 6.18 12.15 -3.16
CA GLN A 145 6.90 13.40 -2.90
C GLN A 145 8.42 13.23 -2.72
N HIS A 146 8.88 11.99 -2.56
CA HIS A 146 10.29 11.63 -2.49
C HIS A 146 10.76 10.96 -3.81
N ARG A 147 12.08 10.88 -3.99
CA ARG A 147 12.78 10.32 -5.17
C ARG A 147 13.76 9.21 -4.79
N SER A 148 13.53 8.60 -3.64
CA SER A 148 14.31 7.52 -3.05
C SER A 148 13.52 6.95 -1.88
N SER A 149 14.01 5.86 -1.28
CA SER A 149 13.40 5.18 -0.14
C SER A 149 13.03 6.16 0.98
N VAL A 150 11.77 6.10 1.44
CA VAL A 150 11.32 6.80 2.65
C VAL A 150 12.03 6.19 3.86
N THR A 151 12.40 7.01 4.83
CA THR A 151 13.20 6.63 6.01
C THR A 151 12.50 6.85 7.34
N ALA A 152 11.79 7.98 7.49
CA ALA A 152 10.99 8.29 8.67
C ALA A 152 9.70 9.04 8.27
N LEU A 153 8.67 8.89 9.12
CA LEU A 153 7.37 9.55 9.05
C LEU A 153 7.02 10.08 10.44
N TYR A 154 6.36 11.23 10.52
CA TYR A 154 5.91 11.80 11.78
C TYR A 154 4.72 12.74 11.60
N PHE A 155 3.72 12.66 12.47
CA PHE A 155 2.61 13.61 12.53
C PHE A 155 2.81 14.58 13.71
N PRO A 156 3.47 15.75 13.52
CA PRO A 156 3.58 16.77 14.57
C PRO A 156 2.21 17.30 15.02
N THR A 157 1.22 17.26 14.13
CA THR A 157 -0.18 17.59 14.40
C THR A 157 -1.05 16.67 13.54
N ARG A 158 -2.36 16.62 13.82
CA ARG A 158 -3.31 15.99 12.89
C ARG A 158 -3.32 16.66 11.51
N SER A 159 -3.06 17.97 11.43
CA SER A 159 -3.14 18.78 10.21
C SER A 159 -1.89 18.74 9.31
N LYS A 160 -0.76 18.18 9.80
CA LYS A 160 0.55 18.19 9.13
C LYS A 160 1.23 16.82 9.24
N LEU A 161 1.59 16.21 8.11
CA LEU A 161 2.47 15.04 8.03
C LEU A 161 3.88 15.51 7.63
N MET A 162 4.92 14.99 8.30
CA MET A 162 6.31 15.16 7.90
C MET A 162 6.91 13.82 7.48
N SER A 163 7.76 13.83 6.46
CA SER A 163 8.40 12.62 5.93
C SER A 163 9.82 12.90 5.46
N SER A 164 10.73 11.93 5.61
CA SER A 164 12.10 12.02 5.10
C SER A 164 12.47 10.83 4.23
N ALA A 165 13.48 11.01 3.37
CA ALA A 165 13.95 9.94 2.50
C ALA A 165 15.48 9.96 2.27
N GLU A 166 15.96 8.90 1.62
CA GLU A 166 17.36 8.78 1.20
C GLU A 166 17.74 9.72 0.03
N ASP A 167 16.82 10.58 -0.44
CA ASP A 167 17.08 11.64 -1.42
C ASP A 167 17.63 12.94 -0.80
N ASN A 168 17.79 12.99 0.53
CA ASN A 168 18.21 14.14 1.35
C ASN A 168 17.11 15.21 1.58
N THR A 169 15.84 14.88 1.34
CA THR A 169 14.71 15.78 1.62
C THR A 169 13.96 15.41 2.91
N ILE A 170 13.38 16.43 3.55
CA ILE A 170 12.32 16.30 4.56
C ILE A 170 11.14 17.14 4.06
N ALA A 171 10.06 16.47 3.68
CA ALA A 171 8.83 17.06 3.18
C ALA A 171 7.88 17.39 4.35
N VAL A 172 7.10 18.46 4.19
CA VAL A 172 5.99 18.84 5.09
C VAL A 172 4.72 18.93 4.27
N THR A 173 3.76 18.05 4.53
CA THR A 173 2.52 17.87 3.76
C THR A 173 1.31 18.21 4.63
N ARG A 174 0.35 18.98 4.12
CA ARG A 174 -0.93 19.23 4.81
C ARG A 174 -1.82 18.01 4.66
N THR A 175 -2.45 17.54 5.74
CA THR A 175 -3.30 16.33 5.68
C THR A 175 -4.70 16.57 5.11
N ARG A 176 -5.20 17.81 5.14
CA ARG A 176 -6.53 18.20 4.61
C ARG A 176 -6.67 18.00 3.09
N ASP A 177 -5.61 18.30 2.35
CA ASP A 177 -5.60 18.33 0.88
C ASP A 177 -4.40 17.59 0.27
N TRP A 178 -3.58 16.95 1.11
CA TRP A 178 -2.34 16.24 0.76
C TRP A 178 -1.33 17.08 -0.03
N SER A 179 -1.41 18.41 0.08
CA SER A 179 -0.48 19.34 -0.59
C SER A 179 0.86 19.43 0.14
N LEU A 180 1.95 19.43 -0.64
CA LEU A 180 3.30 19.69 -0.15
C LEU A 180 3.44 21.17 0.19
N LEU A 181 3.59 21.51 1.47
CA LEU A 181 3.77 22.87 1.97
C LEU A 181 5.22 23.34 1.91
N SER A 182 6.17 22.43 2.18
CA SER A 182 7.60 22.77 2.26
C SER A 182 8.50 21.55 2.04
N GLU A 183 9.72 21.81 1.56
CA GLU A 183 10.74 20.80 1.24
C GLU A 183 12.09 21.25 1.83
N ILE A 184 12.44 20.73 3.00
CA ILE A 184 13.69 21.03 3.71
C ILE A 184 14.79 20.13 3.13
N LYS A 185 15.88 20.73 2.63
CA LYS A 185 16.96 19.99 1.94
C LYS A 185 18.19 19.85 2.82
N ALA A 186 18.47 18.63 3.26
CA ALA A 186 19.74 18.30 3.89
C ALA A 186 20.88 18.38 2.84
N PRO A 187 22.04 18.98 3.17
CA PRO A 187 23.18 18.99 2.27
C PRO A 187 23.72 17.58 2.01
N VAL A 188 23.92 17.23 0.74
CA VAL A 188 24.59 15.97 0.34
C VAL A 188 26.03 15.96 0.87
N PRO A 189 26.46 14.94 1.63
CA PRO A 189 27.83 14.85 2.13
C PRO A 189 28.84 14.72 0.99
N LYS A 190 30.01 15.35 1.13
CA LYS A 190 31.14 15.08 0.22
C LYS A 190 31.64 13.65 0.48
N PRO A 191 31.81 12.78 -0.55
CA PRO A 191 32.32 11.43 -0.34
C PRO A 191 33.75 11.46 0.25
N VAL A 192 33.93 10.79 1.39
CA VAL A 192 35.23 10.63 2.06
C VAL A 192 35.58 9.14 2.14
N GLY A 193 36.54 8.70 1.34
CA GLY A 193 36.94 7.30 1.24
C GLY A 193 36.04 6.45 0.33
N ARG A 194 36.20 5.12 0.40
CA ARG A 194 35.36 4.16 -0.33
C ARG A 194 34.00 4.02 0.39
N PRO A 195 32.85 4.03 -0.32
CA PRO A 195 31.56 3.70 0.29
C PRO A 195 31.61 2.36 1.03
N SER A 196 30.95 2.29 2.18
CA SER A 196 30.84 1.06 2.98
C SER A 196 29.48 0.40 2.74
N GLY A 197 29.51 -0.78 2.11
CA GLY A 197 28.32 -1.57 1.76
C GLY A 197 28.23 -1.87 0.27
N ASP A 198 27.91 -3.12 -0.06
CA ASP A 198 27.91 -3.66 -1.44
C ASP A 198 26.73 -3.19 -2.32
N THR A 199 26.03 -2.12 -1.91
CA THR A 199 24.83 -1.58 -2.56
C THR A 199 25.03 -0.17 -3.12
N ALA A 200 26.19 0.46 -2.92
CA ALA A 200 26.50 1.76 -3.52
C ALA A 200 26.92 1.59 -4.99
N PRO A 201 26.31 2.30 -5.96
CA PRO A 201 26.79 2.30 -7.34
C PRO A 201 28.25 2.77 -7.44
N LEU A 202 28.97 2.34 -8.48
CA LEU A 202 30.32 2.80 -8.77
C LEU A 202 30.34 4.33 -8.95
N GLY A 203 30.89 5.04 -7.95
CA GLY A 203 30.92 6.50 -7.88
C GLY A 203 29.87 7.16 -6.97
N GLY A 204 28.91 6.39 -6.43
CA GLY A 204 27.87 6.90 -5.53
C GLY A 204 28.40 7.17 -4.12
N ALA A 205 28.04 8.34 -3.56
CA ALA A 205 28.28 8.66 -2.15
C ALA A 205 27.10 8.21 -1.28
N PRO A 206 27.32 7.69 -0.05
CA PRO A 206 26.25 7.55 0.92
C PRO A 206 25.71 8.94 1.28
N SER A 207 24.40 9.13 1.08
CA SER A 207 23.66 10.35 1.42
C SER A 207 22.20 9.99 1.70
N GLY A 208 21.41 10.95 2.20
CA GLY A 208 20.04 10.73 2.66
C GLY A 208 19.81 11.19 4.09
N VAL A 209 18.55 11.41 4.48
CA VAL A 209 18.19 11.58 5.89
C VAL A 209 17.90 10.21 6.48
N ASN A 210 18.62 9.82 7.54
CA ASN A 210 18.36 8.56 8.25
C ASN A 210 17.12 8.66 9.14
N ASP A 211 17.00 9.75 9.89
CA ASP A 211 15.91 9.99 10.85
C ASP A 211 15.79 11.48 11.21
N PHE A 212 14.62 11.90 11.72
CA PHE A 212 14.38 13.26 12.22
C PHE A 212 13.40 13.27 13.40
N ALA A 213 13.57 14.22 14.32
CA ALA A 213 12.67 14.42 15.47
C ALA A 213 12.29 15.89 15.62
N VAL A 214 10.98 16.17 15.69
CA VAL A 214 10.41 17.50 15.92
C VAL A 214 10.29 17.74 17.42
N HIS A 215 10.68 18.93 17.87
CA HIS A 215 10.58 19.33 19.27
C HIS A 215 9.11 19.58 19.66
N PRO A 216 8.66 19.26 20.89
CA PRO A 216 7.27 19.48 21.32
C PRO A 216 6.75 20.91 21.11
N SER A 217 7.62 21.93 21.21
CA SER A 217 7.27 23.32 20.92
C SER A 217 7.06 23.67 19.44
N MET A 218 7.18 22.68 18.53
CA MET A 218 7.02 22.72 17.06
C MET A 218 7.86 23.76 16.30
N LYS A 219 8.77 24.45 17.00
CA LYS A 219 9.65 25.50 16.44
C LYS A 219 11.01 24.96 16.00
N LEU A 220 11.40 23.78 16.49
CA LEU A 220 12.70 23.14 16.24
C LEU A 220 12.55 21.71 15.74
N MET A 221 13.50 21.26 14.93
CA MET A 221 13.65 19.86 14.52
C MET A 221 15.14 19.51 14.45
N ILE A 222 15.51 18.31 14.87
CA ILE A 222 16.82 17.71 14.60
C ILE A 222 16.71 16.65 13.51
N SER A 223 17.74 16.52 12.67
CA SER A 223 17.86 15.44 11.69
C SER A 223 19.27 14.87 11.65
N VAL A 224 19.40 13.59 11.33
CA VAL A 224 20.69 12.89 11.13
C VAL A 224 20.81 12.34 9.72
N GLY A 225 21.98 12.53 9.10
CA GLY A 225 22.23 12.18 7.71
C GLY A 225 23.08 10.92 7.53
N LYS A 226 22.77 10.14 6.48
CA LYS A 226 23.52 8.97 6.03
C LYS A 226 24.86 9.43 5.43
N GLY A 227 25.97 8.82 5.84
CA GLY A 227 27.31 9.21 5.39
C GLY A 227 27.90 10.47 6.03
N GLU A 228 27.21 11.14 6.97
CA GLU A 228 27.76 12.29 7.70
C GLU A 228 27.89 12.06 9.21
N LYS A 229 29.02 12.48 9.78
CA LYS A 229 29.29 12.47 11.23
C LYS A 229 28.75 13.74 11.88
N SER A 230 27.49 14.08 11.60
CA SER A 230 26.83 15.26 12.17
C SER A 230 25.31 15.11 12.24
N MET A 231 24.71 15.89 13.15
CA MET A 231 23.28 16.21 13.11
C MET A 231 23.07 17.68 12.74
N ARG A 232 21.84 18.00 12.35
CA ARG A 232 21.44 19.34 11.89
C ARG A 232 20.25 19.80 12.71
N LEU A 233 20.33 21.02 13.25
CA LEU A 233 19.22 21.69 13.93
C LEU A 233 18.54 22.63 12.93
N TRP A 234 17.22 22.53 12.82
CA TRP A 234 16.37 23.29 11.91
C TRP A 234 15.38 24.13 12.71
N ASN A 235 15.18 25.37 12.27
CA ASN A 235 14.11 26.24 12.75
C ASN A 235 12.90 26.06 11.81
N LEU A 236 11.83 25.43 12.31
CA LEU A 236 10.67 25.07 11.50
C LEU A 236 9.84 26.29 11.08
N VAL A 237 9.84 27.37 11.87
CA VAL A 237 9.14 28.64 11.57
C VAL A 237 9.71 29.32 10.31
N THR A 238 11.01 29.16 10.05
CA THR A 238 11.72 29.78 8.92
C THR A 238 12.12 28.80 7.82
N GLY A 239 11.94 27.49 8.04
CA GLY A 239 12.46 26.42 7.18
C GLY A 239 13.99 26.35 7.08
N LYS A 240 14.73 27.11 7.90
CA LYS A 240 16.19 27.29 7.77
C LYS A 240 16.97 26.48 8.79
N LYS A 241 18.15 26.01 8.38
CA LYS A 241 19.15 25.36 9.23
C LYS A 241 19.66 26.34 10.29
N ALA A 242 19.30 26.12 11.55
CA ALA A 242 19.76 26.89 12.70
C ALA A 242 21.17 26.50 13.15
N GLY A 243 21.54 25.21 13.06
CA GLY A 243 22.83 24.73 13.56
C GLY A 243 23.30 23.41 12.92
N VAL A 244 24.54 23.04 13.21
CA VAL A 244 25.15 21.73 12.90
C VAL A 244 26.01 21.33 14.09
N LEU A 245 25.86 20.10 14.56
CA LEU A 245 26.70 19.49 15.61
C LEU A 245 27.47 18.34 14.98
N THR A 246 28.79 18.33 15.12
CA THR A 246 29.68 17.30 14.58
C THR A 246 29.98 16.25 15.64
N PHE A 247 29.83 14.97 15.31
CA PHE A 247 30.18 13.86 16.18
C PHE A 247 31.69 13.60 16.11
N GLU A 248 32.42 14.18 17.06
CA GLU A 248 33.86 14.01 17.13
C GLU A 248 34.25 12.56 17.41
N ARG A 249 35.45 12.18 16.94
CA ARG A 249 35.93 10.79 17.01
C ARG A 249 36.06 10.29 18.45
N GLU A 250 36.33 11.17 19.40
CA GLU A 250 36.37 10.86 20.83
C GLU A 250 34.97 10.55 21.37
N MET A 251 33.97 11.41 21.11
CA MET A 251 32.57 11.16 21.49
C MET A 251 32.06 9.82 20.94
N LEU A 252 32.28 9.57 19.64
CA LEU A 252 31.93 8.30 18.98
C LEU A 252 32.64 7.09 19.61
N GLY A 253 33.92 7.23 19.94
CA GLY A 253 34.69 6.19 20.64
C GLY A 253 34.10 5.84 22.02
N GLN A 254 33.52 6.81 22.73
CA GLN A 254 32.91 6.55 24.04
C GLN A 254 31.61 5.73 23.97
N VAL A 255 30.86 5.79 22.87
CA VAL A 255 29.68 4.93 22.60
C VAL A 255 30.02 3.63 21.87
N GLY A 256 31.31 3.29 21.73
CA GLY A 256 31.77 2.03 21.15
C GLY A 256 31.88 2.02 19.61
N GLU A 257 31.67 3.17 18.96
CA GLU A 257 31.84 3.31 17.52
C GLU A 257 33.33 3.30 17.14
N GLY A 258 33.72 2.29 16.35
CA GLY A 258 35.11 2.04 16.02
C GLY A 258 35.68 3.00 14.97
N LYS A 259 37.01 2.99 14.78
CA LYS A 259 37.69 3.76 13.72
C LYS A 259 37.10 3.52 12.31
N PHE A 260 36.57 2.32 12.07
CA PHE A 260 35.97 1.89 10.80
C PHE A 260 34.44 2.04 10.75
N SER A 261 33.80 2.62 11.79
CA SER A 261 32.37 2.94 11.75
C SER A 261 32.09 4.16 10.88
N SER A 262 30.95 4.12 10.19
CA SER A 262 30.35 5.27 9.50
C SER A 262 30.14 6.45 10.46
N GLY A 263 29.90 6.19 11.76
CA GLY A 263 29.69 7.21 12.80
C GLY A 263 28.54 8.17 12.49
N GLU A 264 27.62 7.77 11.61
CA GLU A 264 26.42 8.51 11.27
C GLU A 264 25.35 8.31 12.35
N GLY A 265 24.53 9.34 12.58
CA GLY A 265 23.34 9.18 13.42
C GLY A 265 22.31 8.29 12.72
N ARG A 266 21.72 7.35 13.47
CA ARG A 266 20.81 6.31 12.99
C ARG A 266 19.37 6.55 13.44
N LYS A 267 19.20 7.09 14.65
CA LYS A 267 17.92 7.48 15.26
C LYS A 267 18.07 8.77 16.08
N VAL A 268 16.99 9.54 16.24
CA VAL A 268 16.92 10.73 17.11
C VAL A 268 15.60 10.80 17.86
N ALA A 269 15.64 11.27 19.11
CA ALA A 269 14.43 11.55 19.89
C ALA A 269 14.65 12.70 20.89
N TRP A 270 13.58 13.46 21.15
CA TRP A 270 13.50 14.46 22.21
C TRP A 270 12.94 13.86 23.50
N GLY A 271 13.38 14.39 24.64
CA GLY A 271 12.86 14.06 25.97
C GLY A 271 13.10 15.21 26.94
N ALA A 272 12.77 15.01 28.20
CA ALA A 272 13.07 15.98 29.25
C ALA A 272 13.49 15.30 30.56
N THR A 273 14.16 16.05 31.40
CA THR A 273 14.52 15.66 32.77
C THR A 273 14.18 16.80 33.73
N ASN A 274 14.25 16.51 35.02
CA ASN A 274 14.24 17.49 36.12
C ASN A 274 15.26 18.65 35.96
N ALA A 275 16.26 18.50 35.08
CA ALA A 275 17.25 19.53 34.75
C ALA A 275 16.99 20.26 33.41
N GLY A 276 15.86 20.00 32.76
CA GLY A 276 15.44 20.59 31.48
C GLY A 276 15.32 19.58 30.33
N GLU A 277 14.91 20.12 29.17
CA GLU A 277 14.78 19.42 27.89
C GLU A 277 16.14 18.87 27.40
N GLU A 278 16.10 17.73 26.70
CA GLU A 278 17.26 17.08 26.11
C GLU A 278 16.91 16.31 24.83
N PHE A 279 17.93 15.93 24.07
CA PHE A 279 17.77 15.01 22.94
C PHE A 279 18.82 13.92 22.95
N CYS A 280 18.48 12.77 22.37
CA CYS A 280 19.43 11.70 22.14
C CYS A 280 19.69 11.49 20.64
N VAL A 281 20.92 11.11 20.31
CA VAL A 281 21.31 10.58 19.00
C VAL A 281 21.73 9.13 19.19
N GLY A 282 21.00 8.21 18.56
CA GLY A 282 21.33 6.80 18.49
C GLY A 282 22.30 6.51 17.35
N PHE A 283 23.33 5.73 17.64
CA PHE A 283 24.30 5.17 16.71
C PHE A 283 24.09 3.65 16.59
N ASP A 284 24.94 2.97 15.82
CA ASP A 284 24.80 1.53 15.58
C ASP A 284 25.01 0.70 16.87
N LYS A 285 25.74 1.22 17.87
CA LYS A 285 26.12 0.51 19.12
C LYS A 285 25.79 1.20 20.45
N GLY A 286 25.27 2.42 20.44
CA GLY A 286 25.10 3.24 21.64
C GLY A 286 24.42 4.57 21.32
N ALA A 287 24.13 5.38 22.33
CA ALA A 287 23.53 6.70 22.14
C ALA A 287 24.26 7.79 22.95
N LEU A 288 24.30 9.00 22.39
CA LEU A 288 24.76 10.21 23.07
C LEU A 288 23.54 11.07 23.42
N ILE A 289 23.48 11.56 24.65
CA ILE A 289 22.42 12.45 25.14
C ILE A 289 23.02 13.85 25.27
N PHE A 290 22.31 14.86 24.79
CA PHE A 290 22.74 16.26 24.73
C PHE A 290 21.69 17.17 25.38
N GLY A 291 22.13 18.21 26.06
CA GLY A 291 21.24 19.28 26.53
C GLY A 291 20.85 20.24 25.39
N MET A 292 19.90 21.14 25.65
CA MET A 292 19.50 22.20 24.70
C MET A 292 20.64 23.15 24.30
N ASP A 293 21.74 23.19 25.07
CA ASP A 293 22.96 23.90 24.72
C ASP A 293 23.85 23.16 23.70
N CYS A 294 23.37 22.04 23.17
CA CYS A 294 24.04 21.16 22.22
C CYS A 294 25.34 20.51 22.73
N LYS A 295 25.57 20.46 24.06
CA LYS A 295 26.72 19.73 24.65
C LYS A 295 26.34 18.32 25.09
N PRO A 296 27.24 17.32 24.95
CA PRO A 296 26.99 15.95 25.41
C PRO A 296 26.91 15.90 26.95
N LYS A 297 25.74 15.52 27.47
CA LYS A 297 25.40 15.39 28.90
C LYS A 297 25.84 14.02 29.45
N CYS A 298 25.48 12.95 28.74
CA CYS A 298 25.83 11.58 29.11
C CYS A 298 25.80 10.63 27.91
N LYS A 299 26.20 9.38 28.12
CA LYS A 299 26.17 8.31 27.11
C LYS A 299 25.41 7.08 27.57
N VAL A 300 24.87 6.34 26.60
CA VAL A 300 24.25 5.03 26.75
C VAL A 300 25.04 4.01 25.92
N VAL A 301 25.37 2.88 26.54
CA VAL A 301 25.98 1.73 25.89
C VAL A 301 25.29 0.47 26.44
N PRO A 302 24.62 -0.34 25.59
CA PRO A 302 24.04 -1.62 25.99
C PRO A 302 25.08 -2.58 26.59
N GLN A 303 24.63 -3.42 27.53
CA GLN A 303 25.43 -4.50 28.13
C GLN A 303 24.83 -5.86 27.74
N PRO A 304 25.62 -6.95 27.60
CA PRO A 304 27.02 -7.12 28.02
C PRO A 304 28.05 -6.40 27.14
N ARG A 305 29.24 -6.14 27.71
CA ARG A 305 30.29 -5.32 27.09
C ARG A 305 31.37 -6.13 26.35
N ASP A 306 31.13 -7.41 26.10
CA ASP A 306 32.12 -8.31 25.51
C ASP A 306 32.52 -7.88 24.09
N LYS A 307 33.82 -7.78 23.85
CA LYS A 307 34.41 -7.29 22.58
C LYS A 307 33.99 -8.10 21.34
N LYS A 308 33.43 -9.30 21.53
CA LYS A 308 32.97 -10.21 20.48
C LYS A 308 31.48 -10.05 20.15
N HIS A 309 30.67 -9.49 21.06
CA HIS A 309 29.20 -9.53 21.01
C HIS A 309 28.56 -8.18 21.41
N GLN A 310 29.04 -7.07 20.86
CA GLN A 310 28.37 -5.77 21.04
C GLN A 310 27.07 -5.73 20.23
N SER A 311 25.93 -5.85 20.92
CA SER A 311 24.59 -5.78 20.32
C SER A 311 24.29 -4.39 19.74
N LYS A 312 23.67 -4.37 18.57
CA LYS A 312 23.26 -3.13 17.91
C LYS A 312 21.97 -2.56 18.50
N ILE A 313 21.75 -1.26 18.33
CA ILE A 313 20.46 -0.59 18.59
C ILE A 313 19.63 -0.57 17.29
N HIS A 314 18.30 -0.68 17.40
CA HIS A 314 17.39 -0.54 16.24
C HIS A 314 16.39 0.61 16.36
N GLN A 315 15.75 0.75 17.51
CA GLN A 315 14.82 1.83 17.83
C GLN A 315 15.16 2.45 19.19
N LEU A 316 14.82 3.72 19.38
CA LEU A 316 14.82 4.39 20.68
C LEU A 316 13.67 5.39 20.78
N CYS A 317 13.22 5.67 22.01
CA CYS A 317 12.23 6.71 22.30
C CYS A 317 12.34 7.14 23.76
N TYR A 318 11.83 8.33 24.10
CA TYR A 318 11.57 8.69 25.50
C TYR A 318 10.14 8.30 25.86
N VAL A 319 9.99 7.51 26.93
CA VAL A 319 8.69 7.12 27.48
C VAL A 319 8.36 8.06 28.63
N GLN A 320 7.22 8.73 28.57
CA GLN A 320 6.71 9.53 29.69
C GLN A 320 6.11 8.58 30.73
N VAL A 321 6.66 8.57 31.94
CA VAL A 321 6.29 7.66 33.03
C VAL A 321 5.43 8.35 34.07
N ASP A 322 5.62 9.66 34.27
CA ASP A 322 4.86 10.48 35.21
C ASP A 322 4.59 11.85 34.58
N GLU A 323 3.31 12.18 34.36
CA GLU A 323 2.87 13.48 33.81
C GLU A 323 3.02 14.62 34.82
N GLU A 324 2.66 14.39 36.08
CA GLU A 324 2.70 15.43 37.13
C GLU A 324 4.12 15.89 37.48
N LYS A 325 5.10 15.02 37.23
CA LYS A 325 6.53 15.22 37.56
C LYS A 325 7.42 15.29 36.32
N GLU A 326 6.83 15.30 35.12
CA GLU A 326 7.50 15.33 33.81
C GLU A 326 8.67 14.32 33.71
N ILE A 327 8.46 13.10 34.23
CA ILE A 327 9.51 12.07 34.25
C ILE A 327 9.48 11.31 32.92
N TYR A 328 10.52 11.49 32.12
CA TYR A 328 10.80 10.68 30.94
C TYR A 328 11.94 9.68 31.22
N VAL A 329 11.86 8.51 30.58
CA VAL A 329 12.89 7.46 30.61
C VAL A 329 13.26 7.10 29.18
N LEU A 330 14.55 7.01 28.88
CA LEU A 330 15.04 6.64 27.55
C LEU A 330 14.97 5.12 27.37
N ALA A 331 14.08 4.66 26.50
CA ALA A 331 13.94 3.27 26.11
C ALA A 331 14.66 3.01 24.77
N LEU A 332 15.26 1.83 24.60
CA LEU A 332 15.88 1.41 23.34
C LEU A 332 15.80 -0.11 23.14
N SER A 333 15.76 -0.56 21.87
CA SER A 333 15.72 -1.98 21.49
C SER A 333 17.05 -2.48 20.93
N THR A 334 17.39 -3.75 21.22
CA THR A 334 18.69 -4.37 20.89
C THR A 334 18.61 -5.53 19.89
N GLU A 335 19.70 -5.77 19.16
CA GLU A 335 19.93 -6.93 18.26
C GLU A 335 19.89 -8.29 19.01
N ASP A 336 19.93 -8.29 20.35
CA ASP A 336 19.75 -9.49 21.19
C ASP A 336 18.34 -9.66 21.77
N GLY A 337 17.38 -8.84 21.33
CA GLY A 337 15.95 -9.04 21.64
C GLY A 337 15.49 -8.45 22.97
N ARG A 338 16.15 -7.42 23.50
CA ARG A 338 15.75 -6.78 24.76
C ARG A 338 15.33 -5.33 24.53
N ILE A 339 14.53 -4.79 25.46
CA ILE A 339 14.26 -3.36 25.58
C ILE A 339 14.90 -2.89 26.89
N LEU A 340 15.81 -1.92 26.79
CA LEU A 340 16.60 -1.40 27.90
C LEU A 340 16.12 0.00 28.27
N PHE A 341 15.87 0.23 29.56
CA PHE A 341 15.37 1.50 30.09
C PHE A 341 16.46 2.23 30.87
N TYR A 342 16.78 3.46 30.46
CA TYR A 342 17.86 4.28 31.02
C TYR A 342 17.33 5.58 31.64
N SER A 343 17.77 5.87 32.86
CA SER A 343 17.63 7.21 33.45
C SER A 343 18.78 8.12 33.03
N THR A 344 18.43 9.27 32.47
CA THR A 344 19.32 10.36 32.05
C THR A 344 19.35 11.53 33.04
N ARG A 345 18.64 11.42 34.17
CA ARG A 345 18.63 12.45 35.24
C ARG A 345 20.04 12.64 35.81
N PRO A 346 20.51 13.88 36.06
CA PRO A 346 21.86 14.15 36.53
C PRO A 346 22.27 13.37 37.78
N GLU A 347 21.33 13.16 38.73
CA GLU A 347 21.58 12.45 39.98
C GLU A 347 21.74 10.92 39.83
N ASP A 348 21.35 10.34 38.69
CA ASP A 348 21.53 8.91 38.41
C ASP A 348 22.79 8.64 37.56
N LEU A 349 23.46 9.67 37.05
CA LEU A 349 24.59 9.50 36.12
C LEU A 349 25.83 8.91 36.80
N THR A 350 26.37 7.84 36.21
CA THR A 350 27.58 7.16 36.71
C THR A 350 28.83 7.67 36.00
N THR A 351 29.62 8.47 36.71
CA THR A 351 30.93 8.97 36.25
C THR A 351 31.95 7.82 36.24
N ALA A 352 32.63 7.62 35.11
CA ALA A 352 33.70 6.63 35.03
C ALA A 352 35.01 7.15 35.66
N LEU A 353 35.79 6.25 36.26
CA LEU A 353 37.15 6.56 36.70
C LEU A 353 38.01 7.05 35.51
N PRO A 354 38.89 8.05 35.69
CA PRO A 354 39.81 8.49 34.64
C PRO A 354 40.72 7.35 34.16
N ALA A 355 41.02 7.31 32.87
CA ALA A 355 42.05 6.42 32.34
C ALA A 355 43.45 6.94 32.70
N GLU A 356 44.39 6.03 32.97
CA GLU A 356 45.78 6.37 33.34
C GLU A 356 46.49 7.24 32.29
N ASN A 357 46.09 7.13 31.03
CA ASN A 357 46.53 8.00 29.93
C ASN A 357 45.69 9.29 29.89
N GLY A 358 45.91 10.18 30.86
CA GLY A 358 45.12 11.41 31.06
C GLY A 358 45.20 12.42 29.91
N ARG A 359 44.33 12.26 28.91
CA ARG A 359 44.03 13.26 27.86
C ARG A 359 42.54 13.60 27.76
N ASP A 360 41.68 12.60 27.90
CA ASP A 360 40.25 12.73 27.61
C ASP A 360 39.43 12.59 28.90
N THR A 361 38.44 13.47 29.12
CA THR A 361 37.49 13.33 30.24
C THR A 361 36.34 12.40 29.82
N PRO A 362 36.08 11.30 30.55
CA PRO A 362 35.00 10.38 30.19
C PRO A 362 33.62 11.00 30.47
N LEU A 363 32.72 10.95 29.48
CA LEU A 363 31.32 11.32 29.66
C LEU A 363 30.66 10.43 30.74
N PRO A 364 29.79 10.95 31.61
CA PRO A 364 29.00 10.13 32.51
C PRO A 364 28.12 9.13 31.73
N SER A 365 27.84 7.97 32.34
CA SER A 365 26.97 6.95 31.74
C SER A 365 25.58 7.02 32.37
N ALA A 366 24.53 6.96 31.55
CA ALA A 366 23.15 6.88 32.04
C ALA A 366 22.92 5.57 32.83
N LYS A 367 22.11 5.61 33.89
CA LYS A 367 21.82 4.42 34.70
C LYS A 367 20.83 3.53 33.96
N LEU A 368 21.23 2.31 33.63
CA LEU A 368 20.27 1.26 33.26
C LEU A 368 19.42 0.98 34.51
N ILE A 369 18.12 1.24 34.44
CA ILE A 369 17.20 1.06 35.58
C ILE A 369 16.39 -0.24 35.45
N ALA A 370 16.00 -0.60 34.23
CA ALA A 370 15.16 -1.77 33.99
C ALA A 370 15.41 -2.40 32.61
N VAL A 371 15.02 -3.67 32.48
CA VAL A 371 15.13 -4.48 31.25
C VAL A 371 13.82 -5.24 31.04
N VAL A 372 13.30 -5.22 29.82
CA VAL A 372 12.28 -6.16 29.34
C VAL A 372 12.97 -7.13 28.39
N ASP A 373 12.94 -8.42 28.69
CA ASP A 373 13.49 -9.46 27.82
C ASP A 373 12.41 -10.07 26.91
N SER A 374 12.78 -10.44 25.68
CA SER A 374 11.88 -11.03 24.69
C SER A 374 12.08 -12.54 24.51
N LYS A 375 12.79 -13.22 25.43
CA LYS A 375 12.75 -14.69 25.53
C LYS A 375 11.30 -15.21 25.62
N ASP A 376 11.13 -16.47 25.28
CA ASP A 376 9.84 -17.15 25.26
C ASP A 376 9.75 -18.07 26.48
N ASP A 377 8.79 -17.80 27.37
CA ASP A 377 8.70 -18.43 28.72
C ASP A 377 8.53 -19.97 28.67
N ASP A 378 8.05 -20.51 27.54
CA ASP A 378 7.88 -21.94 27.29
C ASP A 378 9.21 -22.68 26.94
N GLU A 379 10.33 -22.00 26.70
CA GLU A 379 11.65 -22.63 26.45
C GLU A 379 12.30 -23.15 27.76
N GLY A 380 11.62 -24.12 28.38
CA GLY A 380 12.04 -24.73 29.64
C GLY A 380 13.36 -25.51 29.56
N LYS A 381 14.45 -24.87 30.01
CA LYS A 381 15.75 -25.44 30.47
C LYS A 381 16.62 -26.25 29.50
N ASP A 382 16.08 -26.81 28.42
CA ASP A 382 16.81 -27.65 27.47
C ASP A 382 17.13 -26.94 26.13
N ALA A 383 16.90 -25.62 26.05
CA ALA A 383 17.28 -24.79 24.91
C ALA A 383 18.80 -24.85 24.66
N LYS A 384 19.20 -25.17 23.43
CA LYS A 384 20.61 -25.27 23.05
C LYS A 384 21.24 -23.88 23.03
N ALA A 385 22.41 -23.73 23.64
CA ALA A 385 23.14 -22.46 23.77
C ALA A 385 23.71 -21.86 22.45
N ASP A 386 23.17 -22.26 21.30
CA ASP A 386 23.52 -21.83 19.94
C ASP A 386 22.27 -21.31 19.16
N GLU A 387 21.07 -21.44 19.73
CA GLU A 387 19.83 -20.87 19.20
C GLU A 387 19.80 -19.35 19.46
N ARG A 388 19.60 -18.55 18.41
CA ARG A 388 19.90 -17.11 18.45
C ARG A 388 18.64 -16.27 18.57
N VAL A 389 18.36 -15.75 19.78
CA VAL A 389 17.18 -14.94 20.13
C VAL A 389 16.81 -13.93 19.02
N PRO A 390 15.59 -14.01 18.46
CA PRO A 390 15.12 -13.06 17.46
C PRO A 390 15.02 -11.63 17.99
N ARG A 391 15.83 -10.74 17.42
CA ARG A 391 15.88 -9.30 17.76
C ARG A 391 14.53 -8.60 17.62
N ILE A 392 14.32 -7.59 18.47
CA ILE A 392 13.28 -6.58 18.30
C ILE A 392 13.78 -5.59 17.25
N LYS A 393 13.02 -5.34 16.18
CA LYS A 393 13.34 -4.30 15.19
C LYS A 393 12.77 -2.95 15.54
N ASP A 394 11.56 -2.94 16.05
CA ASP A 394 10.84 -1.73 16.38
C ASP A 394 9.94 -1.99 17.59
N PHE A 395 9.64 -0.94 18.34
CA PHE A 395 8.74 -1.01 19.48
C PHE A 395 8.09 0.34 19.73
N THR A 396 6.91 0.29 20.31
CA THR A 396 6.18 1.47 20.80
C THR A 396 5.72 1.21 22.23
N ALA A 397 5.65 2.27 23.04
CA ALA A 397 5.36 2.19 24.47
C ALA A 397 4.31 3.26 24.83
N MET A 398 3.19 2.82 25.39
CA MET A 398 2.02 3.67 25.68
C MET A 398 1.64 3.58 27.15
N VAL A 399 1.19 4.69 27.73
CA VAL A 399 0.57 4.70 29.06
C VAL A 399 -0.91 4.29 28.93
N VAL A 400 -1.35 3.41 29.82
CA VAL A 400 -2.70 2.83 29.87
C VAL A 400 -3.22 2.88 31.31
N GLY A 401 -4.39 3.49 31.49
CA GLY A 401 -5.08 3.65 32.77
C GLY A 401 -5.01 5.08 33.33
N GLU A 402 -5.95 5.41 34.20
CA GLU A 402 -6.06 6.72 34.85
C GLU A 402 -5.60 6.67 36.32
N GLY A 403 -5.16 7.82 36.85
CA GLY A 403 -4.80 7.96 38.26
C GLY A 403 -3.63 7.06 38.70
N ALA A 404 -3.81 6.34 39.81
CA ALA A 404 -2.76 5.58 40.47
C ALA A 404 -2.44 4.20 39.85
N GLU A 405 -3.28 3.70 38.92
CA GLU A 405 -3.08 2.40 38.25
C GLU A 405 -2.45 2.55 36.84
N LYS A 406 -1.69 3.64 36.59
CA LYS A 406 -0.97 3.84 35.33
C LYS A 406 0.00 2.70 35.05
N THR A 407 -0.31 1.91 34.02
CA THR A 407 0.54 0.85 33.49
C THR A 407 1.04 1.22 32.11
N ILE A 408 2.30 0.93 31.82
CA ILE A 408 2.86 1.07 30.48
C ILE A 408 2.62 -0.26 29.76
N CYS A 409 2.09 -0.19 28.54
CA CYS A 409 2.03 -1.30 27.60
C CYS A 409 3.11 -1.10 26.53
N ILE A 410 3.94 -2.11 26.31
CA ILE A 410 4.98 -2.10 25.28
C ILE A 410 4.61 -3.11 24.20
N ILE A 411 4.57 -2.66 22.96
CA ILE A 411 4.34 -3.49 21.78
C ILE A 411 5.66 -3.61 21.03
N ALA A 412 6.23 -4.82 20.95
CA ALA A 412 7.54 -5.08 20.37
C ALA A 412 7.43 -5.96 19.12
N GLY A 413 7.97 -5.51 17.99
CA GLY A 413 8.02 -6.26 16.73
C GLY A 413 9.36 -6.97 16.56
N ARG A 414 9.36 -8.31 16.59
CA ARG A 414 10.52 -9.16 16.37
C ARG A 414 10.75 -9.42 14.88
N SER A 415 12.00 -9.68 14.48
CA SER A 415 12.39 -9.77 13.06
C SER A 415 12.13 -11.12 12.37
N ASP A 416 11.57 -12.07 13.10
CA ASP A 416 11.01 -13.35 12.65
C ASP A 416 9.55 -13.20 12.20
N GLY A 417 8.77 -12.37 12.89
CA GLY A 417 7.35 -12.15 12.69
C GLY A 417 6.53 -12.01 13.98
N GLY A 418 7.15 -12.22 15.16
CA GLY A 418 6.44 -12.16 16.44
C GLY A 418 6.19 -10.74 16.94
N VAL A 419 4.94 -10.42 17.25
CA VAL A 419 4.53 -9.22 17.99
C VAL A 419 4.32 -9.59 19.45
N LYS A 420 5.12 -9.05 20.38
CA LYS A 420 4.94 -9.26 21.82
C LYS A 420 4.28 -8.07 22.49
N VAL A 421 3.36 -8.35 23.41
CA VAL A 421 2.66 -7.35 24.24
C VAL A 421 3.10 -7.54 25.68
N PHE A 422 3.83 -6.57 26.23
CA PHE A 422 4.26 -6.55 27.63
C PHE A 422 3.50 -5.48 28.41
N ARG A 423 3.28 -5.71 29.71
CA ARG A 423 2.70 -4.73 30.64
C ARG A 423 3.59 -4.57 31.87
N LEU A 424 3.92 -3.33 32.23
CA LEU A 424 4.63 -2.99 33.46
C LEU A 424 3.94 -1.83 34.20
N PRO A 425 3.90 -1.83 35.54
CA PRO A 425 3.56 -0.65 36.32
C PRO A 425 4.51 0.53 36.04
N ALA A 426 3.99 1.76 35.95
CA ALA A 426 4.84 2.96 35.85
C ALA A 426 5.75 3.16 37.08
N SER A 427 5.41 2.55 38.22
CA SER A 427 6.28 2.47 39.40
C SER A 427 7.63 1.82 39.11
N ASP A 428 7.70 0.90 38.15
CA ASP A 428 8.86 0.03 37.99
C ASP A 428 10.00 0.71 37.23
N LEU A 429 9.68 1.80 36.51
CA LEU A 429 10.65 2.73 35.92
C LEU A 429 10.95 3.94 36.83
N THR A 430 10.33 4.06 38.01
CA THR A 430 10.53 5.18 38.95
C THR A 430 11.08 4.77 40.32
N LYS A 431 10.97 3.49 40.71
CA LYS A 431 11.63 2.91 41.89
C LYS A 431 13.14 3.18 41.87
N LYS A 432 13.66 3.77 42.96
CA LYS A 432 15.12 3.88 43.17
C LYS A 432 15.69 2.54 43.64
N SER A 433 16.02 1.69 42.67
CA SER A 433 16.84 0.49 42.84
C SER A 433 18.29 0.77 42.42
N ASP A 434 19.26 0.10 43.04
CA ASP A 434 20.65 0.06 42.57
C ASP A 434 20.97 -1.22 41.77
N GLU A 435 20.17 -2.27 41.93
CA GLU A 435 20.17 -3.43 41.04
C GLU A 435 19.24 -3.17 39.84
N VAL A 436 19.65 -3.60 38.66
CA VAL A 436 18.85 -3.53 37.42
C VAL A 436 17.72 -4.55 37.51
N GLN A 437 16.47 -4.11 37.38
CA GLN A 437 15.31 -4.99 37.50
C GLN A 437 14.88 -5.52 36.12
N GLU A 438 14.64 -6.82 36.03
CA GLU A 438 13.87 -7.40 34.93
C GLU A 438 12.38 -7.12 35.20
N VAL A 439 11.72 -6.47 34.24
CA VAL A 439 10.36 -5.90 34.39
C VAL A 439 9.53 -6.22 33.14
N GLY A 440 8.22 -6.01 33.24
CA GLY A 440 7.30 -6.25 32.14
C GLY A 440 6.84 -7.70 32.11
N LYS A 441 5.58 -7.92 32.50
CA LYS A 441 4.90 -9.20 32.32
C LYS A 441 4.55 -9.35 30.84
N LEU A 442 5.02 -10.42 30.19
CA LEU A 442 4.52 -10.81 28.88
C LEU A 442 3.05 -11.20 29.01
N LEU A 443 2.18 -10.53 28.25
CA LEU A 443 0.74 -10.81 28.23
C LEU A 443 0.33 -11.72 27.07
N GLY A 444 1.13 -11.74 26.01
CA GLY A 444 0.90 -12.60 24.85
C GLY A 444 1.83 -12.28 23.68
N THR A 445 1.98 -13.27 22.80
CA THR A 445 2.74 -13.18 21.55
C THR A 445 1.81 -13.47 20.37
N TYR A 446 1.95 -12.70 19.29
CA TYR A 446 1.17 -12.86 18.06
C TYR A 446 2.09 -13.01 16.85
N GLU A 447 2.07 -14.18 16.21
CA GLU A 447 2.84 -14.44 15.01
C GLU A 447 2.15 -13.90 13.75
N THR A 448 2.83 -12.97 13.07
CA THR A 448 2.39 -12.38 11.78
C THR A 448 2.81 -13.21 10.56
N GLY A 449 3.77 -14.13 10.73
CA GLY A 449 4.37 -14.90 9.64
C GLY A 449 5.16 -14.06 8.62
N ASN A 450 5.40 -12.77 8.90
CA ASN A 450 6.04 -11.82 7.99
C ASN A 450 7.17 -11.09 8.72
N ARG A 451 8.30 -10.84 8.06
CA ARG A 451 9.46 -10.23 8.75
C ARG A 451 9.20 -8.76 9.07
N ILE A 452 8.91 -8.45 10.33
CA ILE A 452 8.61 -7.08 10.78
C ILE A 452 9.85 -6.17 10.62
N THR A 453 9.61 -4.97 10.09
CA THR A 453 10.60 -3.90 9.92
C THR A 453 10.28 -2.67 10.76
N CYS A 454 9.00 -2.39 10.98
CA CYS A 454 8.49 -1.24 11.73
C CYS A 454 7.14 -1.58 12.38
N ILE A 455 6.83 -0.94 13.51
CA ILE A 455 5.58 -1.19 14.26
C ILE A 455 5.06 0.10 14.92
N GLU A 456 3.75 0.28 14.88
CA GLU A 456 3.05 1.40 15.53
C GLU A 456 1.80 0.92 16.25
N SER A 457 1.33 1.66 17.25
CA SER A 457 0.08 1.31 17.96
C SER A 457 -0.60 2.49 18.63
N PHE A 458 -1.91 2.39 18.84
CA PHE A 458 -2.67 3.33 19.66
C PHE A 458 -3.71 2.59 20.53
N VAL A 459 -4.05 3.17 21.69
CA VAL A 459 -5.15 2.69 22.55
C VAL A 459 -6.48 3.04 21.89
N MET A 460 -7.35 2.05 21.69
CA MET A 460 -8.67 2.27 21.11
C MET A 460 -9.63 2.85 22.14
N LEU A 461 -10.48 3.77 21.69
CA LEU A 461 -11.54 4.39 22.49
C LEU A 461 -12.71 3.41 22.66
N PRO A 462 -13.44 3.47 23.79
CA PRO A 462 -14.69 2.74 23.95
C PRO A 462 -15.75 3.27 22.97
N GLN A 463 -16.77 2.46 22.69
CA GLN A 463 -18.00 2.93 22.04
C GLN A 463 -18.90 3.62 23.07
N PHE A 464 -19.79 4.51 22.62
CA PHE A 464 -20.81 5.11 23.47
C PHE A 464 -21.91 4.07 23.76
N GLU A 465 -22.25 3.85 25.03
CA GLU A 465 -23.34 2.92 25.40
C GLU A 465 -24.71 3.51 25.02
N GLY A 466 -25.26 3.05 23.90
CA GLY A 466 -26.67 3.23 23.56
C GLY A 466 -26.98 4.23 22.45
N ASP A 467 -26.68 3.85 21.21
CA ASP A 467 -27.54 4.18 20.05
C ASP A 467 -27.23 3.21 18.90
N ASP A 468 -28.24 2.88 18.09
CA ASP A 468 -27.99 2.40 16.73
C ASP A 468 -27.39 3.59 15.96
N ALA A 469 -26.08 3.55 15.69
CA ALA A 469 -25.37 4.65 15.05
C ALA A 469 -25.89 4.83 13.61
N LEU A 470 -26.82 5.77 13.44
CA LEU A 470 -27.41 6.10 12.15
C LEU A 470 -26.31 6.42 11.14
N GLU A 471 -26.25 5.63 10.07
CA GLU A 471 -25.40 5.88 8.90
C GLU A 471 -25.89 7.13 8.15
N LEU A 472 -25.60 8.31 8.70
CA LEU A 472 -25.54 9.54 7.93
C LEU A 472 -24.42 9.37 6.91
N GLU A 473 -24.77 9.35 5.62
CA GLU A 473 -23.79 9.36 4.55
C GLU A 473 -22.84 10.55 4.74
N ASP A 474 -21.51 10.31 4.72
CA ASP A 474 -20.47 11.35 4.78
C ASP A 474 -20.67 12.35 3.60
N PHE A 475 -21.50 13.38 3.76
CA PHE A 475 -21.57 14.52 2.86
C PHE A 475 -20.30 15.35 3.08
N GLU A 476 -19.50 15.59 2.03
CA GLU A 476 -18.17 16.21 2.13
C GLU A 476 -18.22 17.73 2.44
N GLY A 477 -18.77 18.08 3.60
CA GLY A 477 -18.38 19.29 4.34
C GLY A 477 -17.06 19.02 5.05
N PHE A 478 -16.00 19.72 4.65
CA PHE A 478 -14.70 19.62 5.32
C PHE A 478 -14.79 20.16 6.75
N ASP A 479 -14.17 19.48 7.71
CA ASP A 479 -14.19 19.85 9.12
C ASP A 479 -13.56 21.24 9.35
N GLU A 480 -14.37 22.29 9.53
CA GLU A 480 -13.91 23.66 9.86
C GLU A 480 -13.51 23.83 11.35
N ALA A 481 -13.62 22.78 12.16
CA ALA A 481 -13.50 22.87 13.62
C ALA A 481 -12.05 22.97 14.16
N ASP A 482 -11.06 22.42 13.45
CA ASP A 482 -9.70 22.20 13.98
C ASP A 482 -8.75 23.43 13.81
N ASP A 483 -9.14 24.49 13.10
CA ASP A 483 -8.26 25.65 12.79
C ASP A 483 -8.37 26.81 13.83
N VAL A 484 -9.14 26.66 14.91
CA VAL A 484 -9.49 27.77 15.84
C VAL A 484 -8.58 27.88 17.08
N GLU A 485 -7.24 27.89 16.94
CA GLU A 485 -6.35 28.53 17.97
C GLU A 485 -4.92 28.96 17.56
N GLU A 486 -4.52 29.01 16.27
CA GLU A 486 -3.19 29.56 15.84
C GLU A 486 -3.29 30.94 15.14
N ASN A 487 -3.84 31.97 15.80
CA ASN A 487 -3.76 33.36 15.29
C ASN A 487 -3.75 34.43 16.40
N ASN A 488 -2.62 34.59 17.11
CA ASN A 488 -2.45 35.72 18.05
C ASN A 488 -0.99 36.12 18.36
N SER A 489 -0.20 36.47 17.34
CA SER A 489 0.99 37.33 17.52
C SER A 489 1.48 37.99 16.22
N SER A 490 0.95 39.17 15.89
CA SER A 490 1.60 40.11 14.97
C SER A 490 1.47 41.53 15.51
N SER A 491 2.61 42.16 15.78
CA SER A 491 2.71 43.52 16.31
C SER A 491 3.52 44.39 15.35
N SER A 492 2.96 45.54 14.95
CA SER A 492 3.62 46.67 14.26
C SER A 492 4.29 46.35 12.90
N ASP A 493 4.18 47.18 11.86
CA ASP A 493 3.80 48.60 11.83
C ASP A 493 2.70 48.94 10.82
N SER A 494 2.16 50.16 10.96
CA SER A 494 1.09 50.72 10.14
C SER A 494 1.60 51.64 9.02
N GLU A 495 0.93 51.65 7.87
CA GLU A 495 0.80 52.90 7.11
C GLU A 495 -0.55 53.04 6.37
N THR A 496 -1.20 54.17 6.63
CA THR A 496 -2.19 54.92 5.81
C THR A 496 -3.36 54.23 5.06
N ALA A 497 -4.56 54.44 5.63
CA ALA A 497 -5.85 54.69 4.94
C ALA A 497 -6.50 53.52 4.14
N GLN A 498 -7.81 53.51 3.85
CA GLN A 498 -8.86 54.52 4.07
C GLN A 498 -10.18 53.85 4.49
N SER A 499 -11.08 54.57 5.15
CA SER A 499 -12.31 54.02 5.75
C SER A 499 -13.51 53.98 4.80
N LEU A 500 -14.31 52.91 4.90
CA LEU A 500 -15.74 52.87 4.53
C LEU A 500 -16.47 51.88 5.44
N LYS A 501 -17.76 52.14 5.69
CA LYS A 501 -18.67 51.37 6.57
C LYS A 501 -19.84 50.79 5.74
N TYR A 502 -20.82 50.20 6.43
CA TYR A 502 -22.12 49.68 5.96
C TYR A 502 -22.08 48.25 5.36
N GLU A 503 -23.09 47.40 5.56
CA GLU A 503 -23.97 47.22 6.74
C GLU A 503 -24.62 45.82 6.66
N ILE A 504 -25.29 45.35 7.72
CA ILE A 504 -26.00 44.07 7.73
C ILE A 504 -27.40 44.24 7.15
N ALA A 505 -27.76 43.42 6.17
CA ALA A 505 -29.14 43.29 5.67
C ALA A 505 -29.52 41.80 5.55
N ILE A 506 -30.55 41.39 6.29
CA ILE A 506 -31.19 40.07 6.20
C ILE A 506 -32.49 40.23 5.39
N SER A 507 -32.83 39.26 4.53
CA SER A 507 -34.16 39.15 3.93
C SER A 507 -34.57 37.70 3.73
N ASP A 508 -35.74 37.33 4.26
CA ASP A 508 -36.39 36.06 3.99
C ASP A 508 -36.81 35.90 2.52
N ARG A 509 -37.09 34.64 2.12
CA ARG A 509 -38.32 34.29 1.39
C ARG A 509 -38.67 32.81 1.52
N LEU A 510 -39.89 32.52 1.97
CA LEU A 510 -40.49 31.19 1.96
C LEU A 510 -40.96 30.81 0.54
N ILE A 511 -40.91 29.52 0.22
CA ILE A 511 -41.93 28.84 -0.61
C ILE A 511 -42.40 27.60 0.16
N ARG A 512 -43.69 27.27 0.06
CA ARG A 512 -44.33 26.16 0.79
C ARG A 512 -44.31 24.86 -0.03
N ILE A 513 -44.01 23.77 0.69
CA ILE A 513 -44.85 22.57 0.88
C ILE A 513 -45.80 22.19 -0.27
N ASP A 514 -45.67 20.95 -0.76
CA ASP A 514 -46.83 20.05 -0.87
C ASP A 514 -46.45 18.60 -0.51
N PHE A 515 -47.40 17.84 0.01
CA PHE A 515 -47.20 16.50 0.59
C PHE A 515 -48.32 15.56 0.10
N ILE A 516 -47.99 14.38 -0.43
CA ILE A 516 -48.98 13.35 -0.80
C ILE A 516 -48.59 12.02 -0.11
N PRO A 517 -49.49 11.39 0.69
CA PRO A 517 -49.13 10.29 1.58
C PRO A 517 -49.62 8.88 1.13
N SER A 518 -49.20 7.86 1.90
CA SER A 518 -49.81 6.51 2.04
C SER A 518 -49.59 5.49 0.89
N ILE A 519 -49.66 4.17 1.07
CA ILE A 519 -50.11 3.32 2.22
C ILE A 519 -49.05 2.18 2.52
N PRO A 520 -49.25 1.04 3.25
CA PRO A 520 -48.34 0.70 4.35
C PRO A 520 -47.70 -0.72 4.37
N ASN A 521 -46.88 -0.95 5.40
CA ASN A 521 -46.59 -2.20 6.12
C ASN A 521 -47.08 -3.55 5.54
N ILE A 522 -46.13 -4.45 5.29
CA ILE A 522 -46.28 -5.89 5.58
C ILE A 522 -45.12 -6.31 6.48
N THR A 523 -45.40 -7.09 7.53
CA THR A 523 -44.42 -7.47 8.56
C THR A 523 -44.33 -8.99 8.70
N CYS A 524 -43.11 -9.49 8.95
CA CYS A 524 -42.81 -10.76 9.61
C CYS A 524 -43.28 -12.08 8.93
N LYS A 525 -42.32 -12.94 8.54
CA LYS A 525 -42.01 -14.16 9.32
C LYS A 525 -40.71 -14.84 8.85
N GLN A 526 -40.11 -15.63 9.75
CA GLN A 526 -38.76 -16.19 9.65
C GLN A 526 -38.75 -17.65 10.13
N THR A 527 -38.77 -18.61 9.21
CA THR A 527 -38.64 -20.08 9.43
C THR A 527 -38.54 -20.80 8.08
N PHE A 528 -37.81 -21.90 7.86
CA PHE A 528 -36.65 -22.51 8.54
C PHE A 528 -36.10 -23.65 7.62
N LEU A 529 -34.85 -24.10 7.83
CA LEU A 529 -34.28 -25.40 7.40
C LEU A 529 -34.11 -25.78 5.90
N SER A 530 -32.84 -25.71 5.48
CA SER A 530 -31.97 -26.87 5.14
C SER A 530 -31.86 -27.46 3.71
N SER A 531 -30.60 -27.83 3.40
CA SER A 531 -30.11 -28.72 2.33
C SER A 531 -30.24 -28.28 0.86
N LEU A 532 -29.10 -28.03 0.20
CA LEU A 532 -28.46 -29.04 -0.65
C LEU A 532 -26.94 -28.77 -0.82
N PHE A 533 -26.24 -29.68 -1.51
CA PHE A 533 -24.79 -29.95 -1.45
C PHE A 533 -23.78 -28.85 -1.83
N TYR A 534 -22.58 -29.01 -1.25
CA TYR A 534 -21.26 -28.57 -1.72
C TYR A 534 -21.09 -28.50 -3.25
N THR A 535 -20.62 -27.35 -3.74
CA THR A 535 -19.55 -27.26 -4.77
C THR A 535 -18.63 -26.08 -4.42
N HIS A 536 -17.33 -26.21 -4.70
CA HIS A 536 -16.37 -25.13 -4.42
C HIS A 536 -16.38 -24.07 -5.54
N ILE A 537 -16.67 -22.82 -5.19
CA ILE A 537 -16.41 -21.64 -6.04
C ILE A 537 -15.62 -20.63 -5.19
N PRO A 538 -14.41 -20.20 -5.61
CA PRO A 538 -13.64 -19.19 -4.87
C PRO A 538 -14.23 -17.79 -5.11
N ILE A 539 -14.99 -17.28 -4.14
CA ILE A 539 -15.56 -15.93 -4.19
C ILE A 539 -14.47 -14.91 -3.85
N SER A 540 -13.98 -14.19 -4.85
CA SER A 540 -13.04 -13.09 -4.68
C SER A 540 -13.77 -11.81 -4.25
N ILE A 541 -13.60 -11.41 -2.99
CA ILE A 541 -14.20 -10.18 -2.44
C ILE A 541 -13.25 -9.00 -2.72
N LYS A 542 -13.45 -8.31 -3.85
CA LYS A 542 -12.83 -7.00 -4.11
C LYS A 542 -13.48 -5.94 -3.20
N PRO A 543 -12.73 -5.15 -2.40
CA PRO A 543 -13.31 -4.05 -1.62
C PRO A 543 -13.81 -2.93 -2.55
N LEU A 544 -15.10 -2.59 -2.47
CA LEU A 544 -15.71 -1.56 -3.33
C LEU A 544 -15.45 -0.15 -2.76
N ILE A 545 -14.19 0.31 -2.81
CA ILE A 545 -13.86 1.70 -2.49
C ILE A 545 -14.48 2.60 -3.57
N LYS A 546 -15.39 3.49 -3.16
CA LYS A 546 -16.02 4.52 -4.00
C LYS A 546 -15.02 5.66 -4.29
N THR A 547 -13.96 5.33 -5.03
CA THR A 547 -13.00 6.30 -5.55
C THR A 547 -13.68 7.32 -6.47
N MET A 548 -13.05 8.48 -6.68
CA MET A 548 -13.36 9.36 -7.82
C MET A 548 -13.32 8.53 -9.11
N ALA A 549 -14.51 8.18 -9.63
CA ALA A 549 -14.67 7.01 -10.47
C ALA A 549 -14.02 7.17 -11.84
N GLN A 550 -12.79 6.64 -11.96
CA GLN A 550 -11.91 6.86 -13.09
C GLN A 550 -12.56 6.43 -14.40
N LYS A 551 -12.56 7.33 -15.39
CA LYS A 551 -13.18 7.10 -16.70
C LYS A 551 -12.13 6.70 -17.72
N VAL A 552 -12.25 5.47 -18.23
CA VAL A 552 -11.35 4.88 -19.22
C VAL A 552 -12.07 4.79 -20.56
N LEU A 553 -11.43 5.22 -21.65
CA LEU A 553 -11.95 4.98 -22.99
C LEU A 553 -11.38 3.66 -23.53
N LEU A 554 -12.23 2.78 -24.04
CA LEU A 554 -11.86 1.50 -24.63
C LEU A 554 -12.33 1.45 -26.09
N THR A 555 -11.40 1.45 -27.05
CA THR A 555 -11.75 1.24 -28.45
C THR A 555 -11.92 -0.24 -28.75
N GLY A 556 -13.01 -0.63 -29.41
CA GLY A 556 -13.21 -2.03 -29.84
C GLY A 556 -13.81 -2.95 -28.78
N ALA A 557 -14.49 -2.37 -27.77
CA ALA A 557 -15.09 -3.10 -26.65
C ALA A 557 -15.99 -4.30 -27.04
N ASN A 558 -16.59 -4.30 -28.25
CA ASN A 558 -17.38 -5.42 -28.77
C ASN A 558 -16.55 -6.57 -29.40
N GLY A 559 -15.22 -6.53 -29.35
CA GLY A 559 -14.33 -7.55 -29.93
C GLY A 559 -14.00 -8.68 -28.95
N PHE A 560 -13.32 -9.74 -29.42
CA PHE A 560 -12.92 -10.88 -28.58
C PHE A 560 -12.14 -10.46 -27.34
N LEU A 561 -10.94 -9.88 -27.51
CA LEU A 561 -10.18 -9.31 -26.39
C LEU A 561 -10.88 -8.10 -25.76
N GLY A 562 -11.48 -7.21 -26.57
CA GLY A 562 -12.17 -6.02 -26.08
C GLY A 562 -13.27 -6.32 -25.05
N SER A 563 -14.04 -7.40 -25.25
CA SER A 563 -15.09 -7.83 -24.32
C SER A 563 -14.57 -8.31 -22.97
N HIS A 564 -13.39 -8.95 -22.94
CA HIS A 564 -12.73 -9.33 -21.68
C HIS A 564 -12.10 -8.12 -20.99
N ILE A 565 -11.50 -7.18 -21.73
CA ILE A 565 -10.99 -5.92 -21.16
C ILE A 565 -12.14 -5.11 -20.55
N LEU A 566 -13.27 -4.98 -21.27
CA LEU A 566 -14.47 -4.35 -20.75
C LEU A 566 -14.95 -5.06 -19.48
N SER A 567 -15.02 -6.40 -19.49
CA SER A 567 -15.40 -7.18 -18.32
C SER A 567 -14.52 -6.89 -17.10
N GLU A 568 -13.19 -6.85 -17.24
CA GLU A 568 -12.29 -6.65 -16.11
C GLU A 568 -12.19 -5.18 -15.65
N LEU A 569 -12.42 -4.20 -16.55
CA LEU A 569 -12.60 -2.79 -16.18
C LEU A 569 -13.83 -2.62 -15.28
N LEU A 570 -14.99 -3.13 -15.71
CA LEU A 570 -16.25 -3.02 -14.97
C LEU A 570 -16.22 -3.82 -13.66
N LYS A 571 -15.60 -5.01 -13.65
CA LYS A 571 -15.28 -5.77 -12.43
C LYS A 571 -14.27 -5.09 -11.52
N SER A 572 -13.64 -3.99 -11.95
CA SER A 572 -12.68 -3.21 -11.16
C SER A 572 -13.19 -1.79 -10.86
N GLY A 573 -14.46 -1.50 -11.12
CA GLY A 573 -15.11 -0.23 -10.78
C GLY A 573 -14.77 0.95 -11.68
N PHE A 574 -14.18 0.72 -12.86
CA PHE A 574 -13.93 1.78 -13.84
C PHE A 574 -15.22 2.12 -14.60
N ASN A 575 -15.47 3.42 -14.77
CA ASN A 575 -16.44 3.88 -15.77
C ASN A 575 -15.82 3.73 -17.16
N VAL A 576 -16.48 3.05 -18.09
CA VAL A 576 -15.91 2.72 -19.41
C VAL A 576 -16.65 3.41 -20.54
N ARG A 577 -15.94 4.27 -21.28
CA ARG A 577 -16.43 4.79 -22.56
C ARG A 577 -16.07 3.84 -23.69
N SER A 578 -17.05 3.05 -24.11
CA SER A 578 -16.89 2.04 -25.15
C SER A 578 -17.02 2.66 -26.54
N VAL A 579 -15.93 2.66 -27.33
CA VAL A 579 -15.97 3.12 -28.72
C VAL A 579 -16.26 1.95 -29.66
N VAL A 580 -17.37 2.05 -30.39
CA VAL A 580 -17.89 1.03 -31.31
C VAL A 580 -18.30 1.64 -32.65
N ARG A 581 -18.54 0.80 -33.67
CA ARG A 581 -18.84 1.28 -35.04
C ARG A 581 -20.32 1.56 -35.34
N SER A 582 -21.26 1.09 -34.52
CA SER A 582 -22.71 1.28 -34.76
C SER A 582 -23.57 1.07 -33.52
N GLN A 583 -24.80 1.61 -33.55
CA GLN A 583 -25.79 1.46 -32.48
C GLN A 583 -26.18 -0.01 -32.21
N ALA A 584 -26.11 -0.88 -33.22
CA ALA A 584 -26.34 -2.32 -33.05
C ALA A 584 -25.27 -2.97 -32.15
N LYS A 585 -24.01 -2.48 -32.17
CA LYS A 585 -22.96 -2.94 -31.25
C LYS A 585 -23.00 -2.27 -29.88
N VAL A 586 -23.56 -1.07 -29.75
CA VAL A 586 -23.96 -0.49 -28.44
C VAL A 586 -24.99 -1.42 -27.78
N SER A 587 -26.05 -1.77 -28.50
CA SER A 587 -27.15 -2.61 -28.01
C SER A 587 -26.67 -4.01 -27.59
N GLN A 588 -25.75 -4.63 -28.35
CA GLN A 588 -25.17 -5.92 -27.98
C GLN A 588 -24.32 -5.84 -26.69
N ILE A 589 -23.50 -4.80 -26.51
CA ILE A 589 -22.74 -4.61 -25.26
C ILE A 589 -23.71 -4.38 -24.08
N GLN A 590 -24.75 -3.57 -24.24
CA GLN A 590 -25.75 -3.34 -23.20
C GLN A 590 -26.52 -4.61 -22.82
N GLN A 591 -26.71 -5.56 -23.74
CA GLN A 591 -27.28 -6.86 -23.44
C GLN A 591 -26.27 -7.75 -22.68
N ASP A 592 -25.07 -7.93 -23.25
CA ASP A 592 -24.02 -8.82 -22.75
C ASP A 592 -23.49 -8.39 -21.37
N PHE A 593 -23.47 -7.08 -21.07
CA PHE A 593 -22.96 -6.49 -19.83
C PHE A 593 -24.06 -5.71 -19.07
N SER A 594 -25.32 -6.12 -19.22
CA SER A 594 -26.51 -5.45 -18.66
C SER A 594 -26.39 -5.06 -17.17
N THR A 595 -25.82 -5.92 -16.32
CA THR A 595 -25.55 -5.67 -14.89
C THR A 595 -24.72 -4.40 -14.62
N TYR A 596 -23.94 -3.95 -15.59
CA TYR A 596 -22.99 -2.83 -15.48
C TYR A 596 -23.42 -1.58 -16.28
N THR A 597 -24.67 -1.49 -16.73
CA THR A 597 -25.13 -0.41 -17.63
C THR A 597 -24.90 1.01 -17.08
N SER A 598 -24.93 1.20 -15.75
CA SER A 598 -24.64 2.49 -15.10
C SER A 598 -23.16 2.91 -15.12
N GLN A 599 -22.23 1.99 -15.41
CA GLN A 599 -20.78 2.24 -15.53
C GLN A 599 -20.32 2.38 -16.99
N MET A 600 -21.22 2.31 -17.97
CA MET A 600 -20.89 2.36 -19.39
C MET A 600 -21.52 3.56 -20.09
N ASP A 601 -20.71 4.30 -20.84
CA ASP A 601 -21.21 5.14 -21.94
C ASP A 601 -20.50 4.80 -23.25
N PHE A 602 -20.95 5.40 -24.35
CA PHE A 602 -20.59 4.96 -25.70
C PHE A 602 -20.15 6.15 -26.57
N ALA A 603 -19.27 5.86 -27.51
CA ALA A 603 -19.02 6.72 -28.67
C ALA A 603 -19.13 5.87 -29.94
N ILE A 604 -19.79 6.43 -30.97
CA ILE A 604 -19.90 5.77 -32.26
C ILE A 604 -18.87 6.39 -33.20
N VAL A 605 -17.87 5.59 -33.57
CA VAL A 605 -16.83 5.93 -34.54
C VAL A 605 -16.90 4.86 -35.64
N PRO A 606 -17.67 5.09 -36.72
CA PRO A 606 -17.91 4.08 -37.76
C PRO A 606 -16.65 3.68 -38.52
N ASP A 607 -15.79 4.67 -38.78
CA ASP A 607 -14.47 4.57 -39.38
C ASP A 607 -13.46 5.30 -38.48
N MET A 608 -12.34 4.66 -38.20
CA MET A 608 -11.24 5.17 -37.37
C MET A 608 -10.10 5.80 -38.18
N THR A 609 -10.14 5.69 -39.51
CA THR A 609 -9.15 6.26 -40.43
C THR A 609 -9.51 7.67 -40.91
N ALA A 610 -10.79 8.05 -40.77
CA ALA A 610 -11.25 9.39 -41.07
C ALA A 610 -10.50 10.46 -40.23
N PRO A 611 -10.19 11.64 -40.80
CA PRO A 611 -9.66 12.76 -40.04
C PRO A 611 -10.55 13.08 -38.83
N ASN A 612 -9.93 13.35 -37.68
CA ASN A 612 -10.61 13.77 -36.45
C ASN A 612 -11.62 12.74 -35.88
N ALA A 613 -11.57 11.47 -36.34
CA ALA A 613 -12.53 10.41 -35.99
C ALA A 613 -12.77 10.20 -34.49
N PHE A 614 -11.79 10.52 -33.63
CA PHE A 614 -11.87 10.33 -32.18
C PHE A 614 -12.09 11.60 -31.37
N ASP A 615 -12.14 12.79 -31.98
CA ASP A 615 -12.20 14.07 -31.26
C ASP A 615 -13.42 14.17 -30.32
N SER A 616 -14.60 13.74 -30.78
CA SER A 616 -15.83 13.70 -29.99
C SER A 616 -15.93 12.46 -29.07
N ALA A 617 -15.14 11.42 -29.34
CA ALA A 617 -15.08 10.22 -28.51
C ALA A 617 -14.25 10.44 -27.24
N VAL A 618 -13.14 11.20 -27.34
CA VAL A 618 -12.25 11.49 -26.19
C VAL A 618 -12.80 12.61 -25.29
N GLN A 619 -13.61 13.54 -25.82
CA GLN A 619 -14.28 14.59 -25.04
C GLN A 619 -15.38 13.98 -24.17
N SER A 620 -15.16 13.86 -22.85
CA SER A 620 -16.04 13.12 -21.94
C SER A 620 -16.23 13.81 -20.59
N THR A 621 -17.36 13.54 -19.95
CA THR A 621 -17.68 13.97 -18.58
C THR A 621 -18.05 12.75 -17.72
N PRO A 622 -17.44 12.52 -16.55
CA PRO A 622 -16.18 13.14 -16.10
C PRO A 622 -15.02 12.90 -17.11
N PRO A 623 -13.93 13.69 -17.05
CA PRO A 623 -12.82 13.58 -17.99
C PRO A 623 -12.17 12.21 -18.01
N LEU A 624 -11.61 11.82 -19.17
CA LEU A 624 -10.87 10.57 -19.31
C LEU A 624 -9.54 10.64 -18.57
N THR A 625 -9.23 9.63 -17.76
CA THR A 625 -7.93 9.50 -17.07
C THR A 625 -6.95 8.65 -17.86
N ALA A 626 -7.44 7.68 -18.63
CA ALA A 626 -6.62 6.78 -19.45
C ALA A 626 -7.40 6.22 -20.66
N VAL A 627 -6.67 5.66 -21.62
CA VAL A 627 -7.22 5.07 -22.84
C VAL A 627 -6.64 3.68 -23.09
N ILE A 628 -7.47 2.70 -23.45
CA ILE A 628 -7.05 1.45 -24.07
C ILE A 628 -7.42 1.48 -25.55
N HIS A 629 -6.41 1.52 -26.41
CA HIS A 629 -6.55 1.41 -27.85
C HIS A 629 -6.37 -0.06 -28.29
N GLN A 630 -7.48 -0.81 -28.34
CA GLN A 630 -7.51 -2.20 -28.80
C GLN A 630 -8.03 -2.32 -30.23
N ALA A 631 -8.97 -1.47 -30.64
CA ALA A 631 -9.49 -1.45 -32.01
C ALA A 631 -8.39 -1.19 -33.04
N SER A 632 -8.35 -2.01 -34.08
CA SER A 632 -7.41 -1.93 -35.19
C SER A 632 -8.17 -2.30 -36.47
N PRO A 633 -7.94 -1.64 -37.62
CA PRO A 633 -8.68 -1.92 -38.84
C PRO A 633 -8.25 -3.28 -39.41
N PHE A 634 -9.03 -4.31 -39.15
CA PHE A 634 -8.66 -5.71 -39.36
C PHE A 634 -9.81 -6.49 -40.00
N PHE A 635 -9.86 -6.49 -41.33
CA PHE A 635 -10.87 -7.19 -42.13
C PHE A 635 -10.21 -7.92 -43.31
N PHE A 636 -9.56 -9.06 -43.02
CA PHE A 636 -8.87 -9.91 -44.03
C PHE A 636 -9.70 -10.19 -45.29
N ALA A 637 -11.02 -10.29 -45.16
CA ALA A 637 -11.97 -10.58 -46.24
C ALA A 637 -12.08 -9.46 -47.30
N ASN A 638 -11.86 -8.19 -46.93
CA ASN A 638 -12.14 -7.04 -47.81
C ASN A 638 -10.87 -6.45 -48.45
N ILE A 639 -9.71 -7.08 -48.26
CA ILE A 639 -8.41 -6.47 -48.58
C ILE A 639 -7.82 -7.02 -49.89
N THR A 640 -7.52 -6.10 -50.80
CA THR A 640 -7.02 -6.34 -52.16
C THR A 640 -5.50 -6.23 -52.28
N SER A 641 -4.86 -5.33 -51.54
CA SER A 641 -3.41 -5.11 -51.53
C SER A 641 -2.84 -5.06 -50.11
N ASN A 642 -1.52 -5.12 -49.97
CA ASN A 642 -0.88 -4.98 -48.66
C ASN A 642 -0.87 -3.52 -48.15
N ALA A 643 -1.04 -2.51 -49.01
CA ALA A 643 -1.19 -1.12 -48.60
C ALA A 643 -2.47 -0.93 -47.76
N ASP A 644 -3.56 -1.63 -48.14
CA ASP A 644 -4.85 -1.64 -47.45
C ASP A 644 -4.76 -2.16 -45.99
N PHE A 645 -3.65 -2.79 -45.58
CA PHE A 645 -3.34 -3.10 -44.17
C PHE A 645 -2.50 -2.01 -43.48
N LEU A 646 -1.53 -1.44 -44.20
CA LEU A 646 -0.44 -0.66 -43.63
C LEU A 646 -0.88 0.75 -43.25
N ASP A 647 -1.34 1.53 -44.23
CA ASP A 647 -1.69 2.93 -44.02
C ASP A 647 -2.88 3.08 -43.04
N PRO A 648 -3.96 2.29 -43.13
CA PRO A 648 -5.07 2.34 -42.16
C PRO A 648 -4.67 2.05 -40.72
N ALA A 649 -3.74 1.10 -40.49
CA ALA A 649 -3.30 0.75 -39.14
C ALA A 649 -2.46 1.86 -38.50
N ILE A 650 -1.60 2.51 -39.30
CA ILE A 650 -0.81 3.66 -38.87
C ILE A 650 -1.73 4.86 -38.59
N GLN A 651 -2.58 5.22 -39.56
CA GLN A 651 -3.49 6.36 -39.48
C GLN A 651 -4.48 6.25 -38.32
N GLY A 652 -5.13 5.10 -38.14
CA GLY A 652 -6.07 4.90 -37.03
C GLY A 652 -5.41 4.99 -35.65
N THR A 653 -4.14 4.60 -35.56
CA THR A 653 -3.35 4.72 -34.32
C THR A 653 -2.95 6.17 -34.05
N THR A 654 -2.38 6.88 -35.02
CA THR A 654 -1.94 8.27 -34.83
C THR A 654 -3.10 9.24 -34.69
N ALA A 655 -4.20 9.05 -35.41
CA ALA A 655 -5.40 9.88 -35.31
C ALA A 655 -5.95 9.92 -33.87
N LEU A 656 -6.05 8.76 -33.19
CA LEU A 656 -6.46 8.71 -31.78
C LEU A 656 -5.47 9.48 -30.88
N LEU A 657 -4.17 9.31 -31.08
CA LEU A 657 -3.15 10.00 -30.27
C LEU A 657 -3.19 11.52 -30.45
N HIS A 658 -3.41 12.01 -31.68
CA HIS A 658 -3.67 13.42 -31.96
C HIS A 658 -4.96 13.91 -31.27
N SER A 659 -6.09 13.19 -31.40
CA SER A 659 -7.34 13.53 -30.72
C SER A 659 -7.18 13.62 -29.20
N ILE A 660 -6.48 12.66 -28.57
CA ILE A 660 -6.20 12.69 -27.12
C ILE A 660 -5.36 13.91 -26.75
N LYS A 661 -4.26 14.18 -27.48
CA LYS A 661 -3.38 15.33 -27.21
C LYS A 661 -4.14 16.67 -27.32
N SER A 662 -5.02 16.81 -28.31
CA SER A 662 -5.77 18.04 -28.58
C SER A 662 -6.99 18.25 -27.69
N HIS A 663 -7.70 17.17 -27.31
CA HIS A 663 -9.04 17.26 -26.71
C HIS A 663 -9.22 16.53 -25.38
N ALA A 664 -8.21 15.79 -24.89
CA ALA A 664 -8.26 15.09 -23.61
C ALA A 664 -6.94 15.17 -22.81
N PRO A 665 -6.44 16.38 -22.46
CA PRO A 665 -5.19 16.57 -21.68
C PRO A 665 -5.25 16.03 -20.24
N SER A 666 -6.43 15.60 -19.77
CA SER A 666 -6.61 14.84 -18.54
C SER A 666 -6.03 13.43 -18.61
N VAL A 667 -5.94 12.83 -19.81
CA VAL A 667 -5.39 11.48 -20.02
C VAL A 667 -3.92 11.45 -19.61
N LYS A 668 -3.56 10.48 -18.77
CA LYS A 668 -2.18 10.27 -18.27
C LYS A 668 -1.51 9.01 -18.83
N ARG A 669 -2.28 8.11 -19.42
CA ARG A 669 -1.78 6.86 -19.99
C ARG A 669 -2.59 6.39 -21.19
N VAL A 670 -1.89 5.89 -22.21
CA VAL A 670 -2.47 5.13 -23.33
C VAL A 670 -1.89 3.71 -23.32
N ILE A 671 -2.76 2.70 -23.30
CA ILE A 671 -2.39 1.29 -23.51
C ILE A 671 -2.69 0.94 -24.97
N TYR A 672 -1.69 0.52 -25.71
CA TYR A 672 -1.82 0.13 -27.12
C TYR A 672 -1.73 -1.39 -27.27
N THR A 673 -2.77 -2.01 -27.85
CA THR A 673 -2.74 -3.44 -28.19
C THR A 673 -1.99 -3.66 -29.51
N SER A 674 -0.68 -3.81 -29.41
CA SER A 674 0.18 -4.29 -30.50
C SER A 674 0.05 -5.83 -30.62
N SER A 675 1.11 -6.51 -31.03
CA SER A 675 1.20 -7.97 -31.11
C SER A 675 2.68 -8.41 -31.11
N CYS A 676 2.95 -9.67 -30.81
CA CYS A 676 4.19 -10.34 -31.19
C CYS A 676 4.46 -10.26 -32.71
N ALA A 677 3.47 -9.97 -33.54
CA ALA A 677 3.66 -9.63 -34.95
C ALA A 677 4.64 -8.47 -35.19
N ALA A 678 4.76 -7.53 -34.24
CA ALA A 678 5.72 -6.41 -34.25
C ALA A 678 7.10 -6.76 -33.64
N VAL A 679 7.26 -7.96 -33.06
CA VAL A 679 8.42 -8.36 -32.24
C VAL A 679 9.18 -9.52 -32.85
N LEU A 680 8.47 -10.59 -33.24
CA LEU A 680 9.08 -11.82 -33.74
C LEU A 680 9.59 -11.61 -35.16
N ASP A 681 10.75 -12.20 -35.46
CA ASP A 681 11.11 -12.55 -36.83
C ASP A 681 10.39 -13.85 -37.17
N PHE A 682 9.64 -13.85 -38.27
CA PHE A 682 8.85 -15.00 -38.73
C PHE A 682 9.45 -15.69 -39.96
N ASP A 683 10.50 -15.11 -40.52
CA ASP A 683 11.18 -15.61 -41.71
C ASP A 683 12.55 -16.24 -41.32
N ALA A 684 13.01 -15.98 -40.08
CA ALA A 684 13.99 -16.79 -39.35
C ALA A 684 13.52 -18.25 -39.10
N PRO A 685 14.46 -19.20 -38.90
CA PRO A 685 14.13 -20.58 -38.56
C PRO A 685 13.28 -20.72 -37.29
N VAL A 686 12.26 -21.58 -37.34
CA VAL A 686 11.35 -21.87 -36.21
C VAL A 686 12.10 -22.45 -34.99
N ALA A 687 13.25 -23.09 -35.21
CA ALA A 687 14.12 -23.65 -34.19
C ALA A 687 15.59 -23.27 -34.41
N SER A 688 16.31 -23.11 -33.30
CA SER A 688 17.75 -22.85 -33.26
C SER A 688 18.38 -23.52 -32.04
N ASN A 689 19.71 -23.71 -32.05
CA ASN A 689 20.46 -24.16 -30.88
C ASN A 689 21.57 -23.14 -30.54
N PRO A 690 21.50 -22.42 -29.41
CA PRO A 690 20.39 -22.41 -28.44
C PRO A 690 19.09 -21.81 -29.03
N ALA A 691 17.96 -22.10 -28.41
CA ALA A 691 16.65 -21.58 -28.84
C ALA A 691 16.58 -20.05 -28.73
N LYS A 692 16.19 -19.36 -29.80
CA LYS A 692 15.96 -17.91 -29.76
C LYS A 692 14.82 -17.59 -28.79
N ILE A 693 15.12 -16.82 -27.75
CA ILE A 693 14.11 -16.17 -26.92
C ILE A 693 13.94 -14.74 -27.43
N TYR A 694 12.72 -14.38 -27.83
CA TYR A 694 12.35 -13.00 -28.15
C TYR A 694 12.01 -12.24 -26.86
N THR A 695 12.40 -10.98 -26.82
CA THR A 695 12.26 -10.05 -25.69
C THR A 695 11.44 -8.84 -26.15
N SER A 696 10.97 -8.02 -25.21
CA SER A 696 10.20 -6.82 -25.58
C SER A 696 11.04 -5.74 -26.29
N GLU A 697 12.36 -5.93 -26.36
CA GLU A 697 13.31 -5.07 -27.05
C GLU A 697 13.58 -5.54 -28.49
N ASP A 698 13.19 -6.78 -28.84
CA ASP A 698 13.19 -7.26 -30.22
C ASP A 698 12.11 -6.55 -31.05
N TRP A 699 12.43 -6.29 -32.32
CA TRP A 699 11.49 -5.80 -33.33
C TRP A 699 11.53 -6.72 -34.54
N ASN A 700 10.37 -7.02 -35.11
CA ASN A 700 10.27 -7.77 -36.37
C ASN A 700 11.11 -7.04 -37.46
N PRO A 701 12.03 -7.70 -38.17
CA PRO A 701 12.92 -7.03 -39.12
C PRO A 701 12.21 -6.45 -40.35
N ILE A 702 11.00 -6.91 -40.69
CA ILE A 702 10.28 -6.58 -41.93
C ILE A 702 10.28 -5.08 -42.30
N THR A 703 10.68 -4.77 -43.54
CA THR A 703 10.69 -3.40 -44.07
C THR A 703 9.38 -3.06 -44.80
N TYR A 704 9.07 -1.77 -44.99
CA TYR A 704 7.87 -1.34 -45.71
C TYR A 704 7.80 -1.87 -47.16
N PRO A 705 8.90 -1.86 -47.96
CA PRO A 705 8.89 -2.44 -49.30
C PRO A 705 8.63 -3.95 -49.31
N GLN A 706 9.22 -4.71 -48.38
CA GLN A 706 8.95 -6.14 -48.22
C GLN A 706 7.50 -6.42 -47.78
N ALA A 707 6.92 -5.53 -46.98
CA ALA A 707 5.52 -5.62 -46.58
C ALA A 707 4.57 -5.40 -47.77
N LEU A 708 4.87 -4.43 -48.64
CA LEU A 708 4.07 -4.13 -49.82
C LEU A 708 4.11 -5.27 -50.85
N SER A 709 5.28 -5.83 -51.14
CA SER A 709 5.46 -6.89 -52.15
C SER A 709 5.31 -8.34 -51.63
N GLY A 710 5.25 -8.53 -50.32
CA GLY A 710 5.15 -9.85 -49.68
C GLY A 710 3.74 -10.47 -49.69
N THR A 711 3.56 -11.58 -48.97
CA THR A 711 2.24 -12.21 -48.81
C THR A 711 1.34 -11.39 -47.88
N LYS A 712 0.01 -11.66 -47.85
CA LYS A 712 -0.91 -10.99 -46.89
C LYS A 712 -0.48 -11.11 -45.42
N ALA A 713 0.27 -12.16 -45.07
CA ALA A 713 0.86 -12.31 -43.73
C ALA A 713 2.00 -11.28 -43.48
N HIS A 714 2.79 -10.93 -44.49
CA HIS A 714 3.80 -9.88 -44.42
C HIS A 714 3.13 -8.51 -44.23
N GLY A 715 2.09 -8.20 -45.01
CA GLY A 715 1.28 -6.98 -44.85
C GLY A 715 0.72 -6.82 -43.43
N TYR A 716 0.11 -7.88 -42.87
CA TYR A 716 -0.37 -7.88 -41.48
C TYR A 716 0.75 -7.72 -40.43
N ARG A 717 1.85 -8.48 -40.55
CA ARG A 717 2.99 -8.39 -39.61
C ARG A 717 3.54 -6.96 -39.56
N ALA A 718 3.73 -6.37 -40.75
CA ALA A 718 4.23 -5.03 -40.90
C ALA A 718 3.25 -3.95 -40.44
N SER A 719 1.94 -4.09 -40.66
CA SER A 719 0.97 -3.09 -40.17
C SER A 719 0.99 -2.99 -38.65
N LYS A 720 1.15 -4.11 -37.93
CA LYS A 720 1.37 -4.10 -36.48
C LYS A 720 2.71 -3.46 -36.09
N LYS A 721 3.82 -3.79 -36.77
CA LYS A 721 5.13 -3.15 -36.55
C LYS A 721 5.06 -1.63 -36.72
N PHE A 722 4.60 -1.15 -37.87
CA PHE A 722 4.68 0.26 -38.23
C PHE A 722 3.66 1.12 -37.49
N ALA A 723 2.48 0.60 -37.15
CA ALA A 723 1.55 1.30 -36.26
C ALA A 723 2.11 1.44 -34.84
N GLU A 724 2.77 0.41 -34.29
CA GLU A 724 3.45 0.52 -32.99
C GLU A 724 4.63 1.51 -33.03
N LEU A 725 5.46 1.49 -34.08
CA LEU A 725 6.53 2.48 -34.27
C LEU A 725 5.98 3.91 -34.39
N ALA A 726 4.85 4.11 -35.08
CA ALA A 726 4.21 5.41 -35.19
C ALA A 726 3.71 5.92 -33.83
N ALA A 727 3.17 5.05 -32.97
CA ALA A 727 2.77 5.42 -31.61
C ALA A 727 3.97 5.85 -30.73
N TRP A 728 5.08 5.12 -30.78
CA TRP A 728 6.30 5.49 -30.04
C TRP A 728 6.97 6.75 -30.58
N ASN A 729 7.01 6.95 -31.90
CA ASN A 729 7.51 8.18 -32.51
C ASN A 729 6.65 9.39 -32.13
N PHE A 730 5.32 9.26 -32.17
CA PHE A 730 4.40 10.31 -31.70
C PHE A 730 4.75 10.75 -30.27
N VAL A 731 4.87 9.82 -29.32
CA VAL A 731 5.17 10.19 -27.91
C VAL A 731 6.53 10.89 -27.77
N LYS A 732 7.54 10.44 -28.52
CA LYS A 732 8.89 11.00 -28.54
C LYS A 732 8.96 12.41 -29.13
N GLU A 733 8.19 12.67 -30.20
CA GLU A 733 8.22 13.90 -30.99
C GLU A 733 7.22 14.92 -30.45
N GLU A 734 5.96 14.53 -30.28
CA GLU A 734 4.84 15.39 -29.88
C GLU A 734 4.77 15.64 -28.36
N LYS A 735 5.48 14.83 -27.55
CA LYS A 735 5.58 14.94 -26.07
C LYS A 735 4.23 15.22 -25.38
N PRO A 736 3.24 14.32 -25.54
CA PRO A 736 1.91 14.49 -24.95
C PRO A 736 1.95 14.42 -23.41
N ALA A 737 0.85 14.81 -22.78
CA ALA A 737 0.67 14.74 -21.31
C ALA A 737 0.44 13.31 -20.76
N PHE A 738 0.48 12.30 -21.63
CA PHE A 738 0.32 10.88 -21.31
C PHE A 738 1.60 10.09 -21.61
N ASP A 739 1.83 9.02 -20.83
CA ASP A 739 2.74 7.96 -21.24
C ASP A 739 2.03 6.92 -22.13
N LEU A 740 2.83 6.07 -22.75
CA LEU A 740 2.37 4.98 -23.62
C LEU A 740 2.89 3.65 -23.07
N VAL A 741 2.06 2.62 -23.15
CA VAL A 741 2.41 1.23 -22.88
C VAL A 741 2.01 0.39 -24.08
N SER A 742 2.92 -0.44 -24.58
CA SER A 742 2.60 -1.37 -25.67
C SER A 742 2.46 -2.79 -25.13
N ILE A 743 1.32 -3.43 -25.39
CA ILE A 743 1.08 -4.83 -25.04
C ILE A 743 1.22 -5.68 -26.30
N ASN A 744 2.17 -6.62 -26.31
CA ASN A 744 2.51 -7.46 -27.45
C ASN A 744 2.07 -8.92 -27.20
N PRO A 745 0.80 -9.31 -27.45
CA PRO A 745 0.34 -10.69 -27.34
C PRO A 745 0.74 -11.57 -28.54
N PRO A 746 0.97 -12.88 -28.32
CA PRO A 746 1.14 -13.90 -29.35
C PRO A 746 -0.24 -14.39 -29.84
N MET A 747 -0.46 -15.70 -30.05
CA MET A 747 -1.82 -16.22 -30.27
C MET A 747 -2.70 -15.99 -29.03
N ILE A 748 -3.92 -15.50 -29.23
CA ILE A 748 -4.89 -15.24 -28.16
C ILE A 748 -6.00 -16.30 -28.24
N TRP A 749 -6.14 -17.11 -27.20
CA TRP A 749 -7.11 -18.22 -27.11
C TRP A 749 -7.89 -18.17 -25.81
N GLY A 750 -8.89 -19.05 -25.64
CA GLY A 750 -9.78 -19.07 -24.48
C GLY A 750 -11.24 -18.71 -24.83
N PRO A 751 -12.19 -18.85 -23.90
CA PRO A 751 -13.61 -18.57 -24.15
C PRO A 751 -13.86 -17.07 -24.43
N ALA A 752 -14.89 -16.73 -25.20
CA ALA A 752 -15.37 -15.37 -25.42
C ALA A 752 -16.26 -14.88 -24.26
N ALA A 753 -16.22 -13.57 -23.96
CA ALA A 753 -17.05 -12.92 -22.94
C ALA A 753 -18.30 -12.19 -23.48
N HIS A 754 -18.40 -12.01 -24.80
CA HIS A 754 -19.56 -11.44 -25.47
C HIS A 754 -20.39 -12.53 -26.15
N THR A 755 -21.65 -12.24 -26.48
CA THR A 755 -22.53 -13.19 -27.17
C THR A 755 -22.05 -13.41 -28.61
N ILE A 756 -21.75 -14.67 -28.93
CA ILE A 756 -21.48 -15.17 -30.29
C ILE A 756 -22.68 -16.02 -30.71
N LYS A 757 -23.32 -15.68 -31.85
CA LYS A 757 -24.59 -16.30 -32.27
C LYS A 757 -24.42 -17.52 -33.14
N SER A 758 -23.27 -17.65 -33.82
CA SER A 758 -22.93 -18.84 -34.60
C SER A 758 -21.42 -18.99 -34.74
N ILE A 759 -20.98 -20.17 -35.17
CA ILE A 759 -19.57 -20.45 -35.51
C ILE A 759 -18.98 -19.45 -36.51
N ALA A 760 -19.79 -18.88 -37.42
CA ALA A 760 -19.34 -17.88 -38.40
C ALA A 760 -19.01 -16.50 -37.78
N GLU A 761 -19.43 -16.23 -36.54
CA GLU A 761 -19.09 -15.02 -35.79
C GLU A 761 -17.84 -15.19 -34.89
N VAL A 762 -17.28 -16.41 -34.79
CA VAL A 762 -16.10 -16.70 -33.96
C VAL A 762 -14.85 -16.01 -34.52
N GLY A 763 -14.10 -15.31 -33.66
CA GLY A 763 -12.87 -14.63 -34.05
C GLY A 763 -11.76 -15.58 -34.51
N GLU A 764 -11.00 -15.15 -35.53
CA GLU A 764 -9.97 -15.89 -36.28
C GLU A 764 -9.12 -16.89 -35.46
N SER A 765 -8.60 -16.48 -34.29
CA SER A 765 -7.74 -17.33 -33.47
C SER A 765 -8.48 -18.54 -32.89
N ASN A 766 -9.73 -18.36 -32.46
CA ASN A 766 -10.60 -19.44 -31.98
C ASN A 766 -11.25 -20.20 -33.15
N ALA A 767 -11.53 -19.52 -34.27
CA ALA A 767 -12.03 -20.17 -35.49
C ALA A 767 -11.01 -21.18 -36.04
N ARG A 768 -9.70 -20.87 -35.98
CA ARG A 768 -8.62 -21.83 -36.25
C ARG A 768 -8.70 -23.05 -35.32
N VAL A 769 -8.91 -22.85 -34.01
CA VAL A 769 -9.02 -23.96 -33.04
C VAL A 769 -10.24 -24.82 -33.37
N TYR A 770 -11.38 -24.20 -33.66
CA TYR A 770 -12.59 -24.90 -34.08
C TYR A 770 -12.33 -25.76 -35.32
N GLN A 771 -11.86 -25.16 -36.42
CA GLN A 771 -11.67 -25.83 -37.71
C GLN A 771 -10.61 -26.94 -37.67
N GLN A 772 -9.53 -26.76 -36.89
CA GLN A 772 -8.39 -27.70 -36.91
C GLN A 772 -8.49 -28.80 -35.85
N PHE A 773 -9.20 -28.56 -34.74
CA PHE A 773 -9.19 -29.46 -33.57
C PHE A 773 -10.58 -29.85 -33.05
N VAL A 774 -11.60 -28.98 -33.10
CA VAL A 774 -12.94 -29.27 -32.55
C VAL A 774 -13.86 -29.92 -33.60
N ASN A 775 -13.86 -29.39 -34.82
CA ASN A 775 -14.64 -29.87 -35.95
C ASN A 775 -13.74 -30.56 -37.00
N SER A 776 -13.01 -31.56 -36.53
CA SER A 776 -12.08 -32.39 -37.33
C SER A 776 -12.48 -33.87 -37.17
N LYS A 777 -11.52 -34.79 -37.31
CA LYS A 777 -11.72 -36.23 -37.05
C LYS A 777 -10.50 -36.84 -36.36
N LYS A 778 -10.70 -37.92 -35.61
CA LYS A 778 -9.61 -38.65 -34.93
C LYS A 778 -8.52 -39.18 -35.86
N ASP A 779 -8.87 -39.52 -37.09
CA ASP A 779 -8.01 -40.06 -38.15
C ASP A 779 -7.39 -38.99 -39.06
N ALA A 780 -7.74 -37.71 -38.90
CA ALA A 780 -7.15 -36.62 -39.66
C ALA A 780 -5.67 -36.40 -39.28
N ALA A 781 -4.90 -35.85 -40.22
CA ALA A 781 -3.51 -35.50 -39.99
C ALA A 781 -3.38 -34.40 -38.91
N LEU A 782 -2.33 -34.48 -38.09
CA LEU A 782 -2.08 -33.49 -37.04
C LEU A 782 -1.87 -32.08 -37.66
N PRO A 783 -2.59 -31.04 -37.21
CA PRO A 783 -2.45 -29.69 -37.76
C PRO A 783 -1.02 -29.13 -37.61
N ALA A 784 -0.56 -28.32 -38.55
CA ALA A 784 0.72 -27.62 -38.42
C ALA A 784 0.67 -26.63 -37.24
N ASN A 785 1.73 -26.59 -36.41
CA ASN A 785 1.75 -25.77 -35.18
C ASN A 785 1.52 -24.28 -35.47
N GLY A 786 2.07 -23.75 -36.57
CA GLY A 786 2.02 -22.32 -36.90
C GLY A 786 2.81 -21.50 -35.88
N LEU A 787 2.29 -20.33 -35.47
CA LEU A 787 2.79 -19.66 -34.27
C LEU A 787 2.36 -20.46 -33.02
N HIS A 788 3.33 -21.06 -32.35
CA HIS A 788 3.15 -21.95 -31.19
C HIS A 788 3.15 -21.23 -29.83
N LEU A 789 3.41 -19.92 -29.79
CA LEU A 789 3.33 -19.12 -28.57
C LEU A 789 1.90 -18.64 -28.36
N TYR A 790 1.40 -18.67 -27.11
CA TYR A 790 0.03 -18.28 -26.80
C TYR A 790 -0.15 -17.56 -25.46
N VAL A 791 -1.34 -16.97 -25.28
CA VAL A 791 -1.86 -16.44 -24.01
C VAL A 791 -3.38 -16.66 -23.94
N ASP A 792 -3.92 -16.88 -22.74
CA ASP A 792 -5.38 -16.85 -22.53
C ASP A 792 -5.89 -15.40 -22.60
N VAL A 793 -6.99 -15.18 -23.30
CA VAL A 793 -7.64 -13.88 -23.50
C VAL A 793 -7.98 -13.17 -22.18
N ARG A 794 -8.25 -13.94 -21.11
CA ARG A 794 -8.55 -13.44 -19.76
C ARG A 794 -7.29 -12.93 -19.07
N ASP A 795 -6.19 -13.66 -19.17
CA ASP A 795 -4.88 -13.24 -18.64
C ASP A 795 -4.41 -11.97 -19.34
N LEU A 796 -4.61 -11.92 -20.66
CA LEU A 796 -4.29 -10.76 -21.49
C LEU A 796 -5.15 -9.54 -21.17
N ALA A 797 -6.45 -9.73 -20.87
CA ALA A 797 -7.32 -8.64 -20.44
C ALA A 797 -6.91 -8.08 -19.07
N VAL A 798 -6.61 -8.96 -18.10
CA VAL A 798 -6.03 -8.56 -16.80
C VAL A 798 -4.72 -7.79 -17.01
N ALA A 799 -3.86 -8.21 -17.93
CA ALA A 799 -2.62 -7.48 -18.24
C ALA A 799 -2.89 -6.06 -18.78
N HIS A 800 -3.89 -5.86 -19.64
CA HIS A 800 -4.27 -4.52 -20.13
C HIS A 800 -4.81 -3.63 -19.01
N VAL A 801 -5.67 -4.15 -18.13
CA VAL A 801 -6.22 -3.37 -17.00
C VAL A 801 -5.12 -3.04 -15.97
N LYS A 802 -4.24 -3.99 -15.65
CA LYS A 802 -3.09 -3.72 -14.77
C LYS A 802 -2.09 -2.72 -15.36
N ALA A 803 -1.92 -2.69 -16.69
CA ALA A 803 -1.05 -1.71 -17.35
C ALA A 803 -1.59 -0.27 -17.22
N LEU A 804 -2.91 -0.06 -17.08
CA LEU A 804 -3.46 1.24 -16.71
C LEU A 804 -2.98 1.68 -15.31
N THR A 805 -3.05 0.77 -14.33
CA THR A 805 -2.88 1.10 -12.91
C THR A 805 -1.44 1.08 -12.41
N GLU A 806 -0.56 0.25 -12.99
CA GLU A 806 0.81 0.05 -12.51
C GLU A 806 1.76 1.12 -13.06
N PRO A 807 2.30 2.06 -12.26
CA PRO A 807 3.13 3.15 -12.78
C PRO A 807 4.33 2.67 -13.59
N LYS A 808 4.99 1.56 -13.19
CA LYS A 808 6.17 0.98 -13.88
C LYS A 808 5.88 0.43 -15.29
N ALA A 809 4.62 0.35 -15.72
CA ALA A 809 4.28 0.02 -17.09
C ALA A 809 4.50 1.20 -18.07
N GLY A 810 4.56 2.44 -17.57
CA GLY A 810 4.72 3.64 -18.39
C GLY A 810 6.03 3.66 -19.16
N GLY A 811 5.95 3.79 -20.49
CA GLY A 811 7.12 3.77 -21.39
C GLY A 811 7.62 2.37 -21.77
N GLU A 812 6.95 1.30 -21.34
CA GLU A 812 7.38 -0.08 -21.61
C GLU A 812 6.66 -0.72 -22.82
N ARG A 813 7.41 -1.59 -23.51
CA ARG A 813 6.87 -2.65 -24.36
C ARG A 813 6.81 -3.92 -23.53
N ILE A 814 5.70 -4.66 -23.58
CA ILE A 814 5.47 -5.82 -22.72
C ILE A 814 4.90 -6.98 -23.52
N ILE A 815 5.71 -8.02 -23.73
CA ILE A 815 5.22 -9.31 -24.23
C ILE A 815 4.41 -10.00 -23.14
N VAL A 816 3.14 -10.28 -23.44
CA VAL A 816 2.22 -11.01 -22.56
C VAL A 816 1.97 -12.38 -23.19
N CYS A 817 2.84 -13.33 -22.87
CA CYS A 817 2.85 -14.70 -23.38
C CYS A 817 2.83 -15.68 -22.19
N ALA A 818 1.98 -16.71 -22.24
CA ALA A 818 1.91 -17.74 -21.22
C ALA A 818 3.06 -18.76 -21.37
N ARG A 819 3.08 -19.49 -22.49
CA ARG A 819 4.12 -20.46 -22.88
C ARG A 819 4.01 -20.84 -24.37
N ALA A 820 4.86 -21.76 -24.81
CA ALA A 820 4.70 -22.50 -26.06
C ALA A 820 3.74 -23.68 -25.89
N ILE A 821 2.92 -23.98 -26.91
CA ILE A 821 2.13 -25.21 -27.00
C ILE A 821 2.20 -25.78 -28.42
N SER A 822 2.13 -27.10 -28.54
CA SER A 822 2.18 -27.83 -29.80
C SER A 822 0.78 -28.25 -30.25
N SER A 823 0.58 -28.50 -31.54
CA SER A 823 -0.69 -29.07 -32.02
C SER A 823 -1.05 -30.38 -31.32
N GLN A 824 -0.05 -31.22 -31.02
CA GLN A 824 -0.29 -32.46 -30.25
C GLN A 824 -0.79 -32.16 -28.84
N GLY A 825 -0.21 -31.17 -28.15
CA GLY A 825 -0.67 -30.74 -26.83
C GLY A 825 -2.12 -30.24 -26.85
N ILE A 826 -2.51 -29.47 -27.88
CA ILE A 826 -3.91 -29.05 -28.07
C ILE A 826 -4.82 -30.26 -28.27
N CYS A 827 -4.42 -31.23 -29.11
CA CYS A 827 -5.17 -32.47 -29.30
C CYS A 827 -5.34 -33.25 -27.98
N ASP A 828 -4.25 -33.49 -27.27
CA ASP A 828 -4.23 -34.30 -26.04
C ASP A 828 -5.10 -33.66 -24.94
N VAL A 829 -5.00 -32.34 -24.75
CA VAL A 829 -5.79 -31.59 -23.76
C VAL A 829 -7.29 -31.63 -24.08
N LEU A 830 -7.68 -31.47 -25.35
CA LEU A 830 -9.09 -31.54 -25.75
C LEU A 830 -9.65 -32.96 -25.58
N ARG A 831 -8.96 -33.97 -26.14
CA ARG A 831 -9.38 -35.38 -26.11
C ARG A 831 -9.48 -35.94 -24.69
N LYS A 832 -8.55 -35.58 -23.80
CA LYS A 832 -8.52 -36.04 -22.40
C LYS A 832 -9.74 -35.55 -21.59
N ASN A 833 -10.24 -34.35 -21.88
CA ASN A 833 -11.12 -33.60 -20.98
C ASN A 833 -12.50 -33.25 -21.55
N ILE A 834 -12.76 -33.57 -22.83
CA ILE A 834 -14.04 -33.37 -23.51
C ILE A 834 -14.39 -34.64 -24.30
N PRO A 835 -15.20 -35.57 -23.75
CA PRO A 835 -15.53 -36.84 -24.40
C PRO A 835 -16.15 -36.69 -25.80
N GLU A 836 -16.93 -35.62 -26.03
CA GLU A 836 -17.54 -35.28 -27.32
C GLU A 836 -16.50 -35.02 -28.43
N LEU A 837 -15.23 -34.81 -28.07
CA LEU A 837 -14.11 -34.59 -28.98
C LEU A 837 -13.22 -35.82 -29.18
N GLU A 838 -13.48 -36.94 -28.51
CA GLU A 838 -12.67 -38.18 -28.68
C GLU A 838 -12.72 -38.72 -30.12
N GLU A 839 -13.80 -38.49 -30.85
CA GLU A 839 -13.92 -38.84 -32.28
C GLU A 839 -13.63 -37.66 -33.22
N ARG A 840 -13.64 -36.41 -32.73
CA ARG A 840 -13.60 -35.17 -33.53
C ARG A 840 -12.25 -34.43 -33.50
N THR A 841 -11.34 -34.78 -32.59
CA THR A 841 -9.99 -34.19 -32.51
C THR A 841 -8.93 -35.20 -32.97
N PRO A 842 -7.96 -34.83 -33.84
CA PRO A 842 -6.91 -35.74 -34.31
C PRO A 842 -6.15 -36.45 -33.18
N VAL A 843 -5.91 -37.76 -33.31
CA VAL A 843 -5.13 -38.52 -32.30
C VAL A 843 -3.65 -38.15 -32.35
N GLY A 844 -3.07 -38.11 -33.55
CA GLY A 844 -1.63 -37.89 -33.73
C GLY A 844 -0.76 -38.92 -33.00
N LYS A 845 0.09 -38.45 -32.09
CA LYS A 845 0.95 -39.26 -31.20
C LYS A 845 0.83 -38.74 -29.75
N PRO A 846 -0.14 -39.21 -28.96
CA PRO A 846 -0.39 -38.68 -27.62
C PRO A 846 0.82 -38.73 -26.69
N GLY A 847 0.98 -37.71 -25.85
CA GLY A 847 2.11 -37.56 -24.93
C GLY A 847 3.42 -37.11 -25.59
N THR A 848 3.41 -36.77 -26.89
CA THR A 848 4.59 -36.24 -27.60
C THR A 848 4.47 -34.74 -27.86
N ASN A 849 5.61 -34.04 -27.95
CA ASN A 849 5.63 -32.64 -28.35
C ASN A 849 5.82 -32.54 -29.88
N SER A 850 4.87 -31.95 -30.61
CA SER A 850 4.99 -31.76 -32.06
C SER A 850 5.79 -30.52 -32.48
N LEU A 851 6.45 -29.83 -31.54
CA LEU A 851 7.41 -28.76 -31.84
C LEU A 851 8.82 -29.32 -32.08
N PRO A 852 9.62 -28.73 -32.98
CA PRO A 852 11.02 -29.08 -33.16
C PRO A 852 11.83 -28.77 -31.89
N GLU A 853 12.88 -29.56 -31.63
CA GLU A 853 13.86 -29.24 -30.60
C GLU A 853 14.53 -27.88 -30.91
N GLY A 854 14.65 -27.03 -29.89
CA GLY A 854 15.16 -25.66 -30.08
C GLY A 854 14.14 -24.65 -30.59
N ALA A 855 12.84 -24.98 -30.65
CA ALA A 855 11.78 -24.05 -31.05
C ALA A 855 11.83 -22.72 -30.27
N PHE A 856 11.63 -21.59 -30.97
CA PHE A 856 11.78 -20.27 -30.36
C PHE A 856 10.80 -20.01 -29.20
N GLY A 857 11.22 -19.22 -28.23
CA GLY A 857 10.41 -18.76 -27.09
C GLY A 857 10.18 -17.25 -27.11
N ALA A 858 9.39 -16.74 -26.16
CA ALA A 858 9.35 -15.31 -25.85
C ALA A 858 9.34 -15.11 -24.32
N SER A 859 10.15 -14.18 -23.84
CA SER A 859 10.24 -13.85 -22.41
C SER A 859 8.96 -13.16 -21.95
N ASN A 860 8.38 -13.68 -20.87
CA ASN A 860 7.27 -13.06 -20.14
C ASN A 860 7.72 -12.42 -18.81
N GLU A 861 9.02 -12.17 -18.66
CA GLU A 861 9.59 -11.57 -17.44
C GLU A 861 9.07 -10.16 -17.21
N LYS A 862 8.93 -9.30 -18.24
CA LYS A 862 8.30 -7.98 -18.07
C LYS A 862 6.84 -8.11 -17.63
N ALA A 863 6.05 -9.00 -18.22
CA ALA A 863 4.66 -9.23 -17.80
C ALA A 863 4.56 -9.74 -16.35
N LYS A 864 5.47 -10.60 -15.90
CA LYS A 864 5.53 -11.08 -14.50
C LYS A 864 6.04 -10.01 -13.53
N ARG A 865 7.13 -9.32 -13.86
CA ARG A 865 7.84 -8.35 -12.98
C ARG A 865 7.11 -7.02 -12.86
N ILE A 866 6.51 -6.55 -13.95
CA ILE A 866 5.83 -5.25 -14.02
C ILE A 866 4.34 -5.46 -13.75
N LEU A 867 3.65 -6.25 -14.58
CA LEU A 867 2.20 -6.41 -14.49
C LEU A 867 1.76 -7.53 -13.51
N GLY A 868 2.68 -8.25 -12.85
CA GLY A 868 2.31 -9.35 -11.96
C GLY A 868 1.41 -10.39 -12.65
N CYS A 869 1.67 -10.71 -13.91
CA CYS A 869 0.85 -11.66 -14.67
C CYS A 869 1.07 -13.10 -14.16
N VAL A 870 -0.01 -13.71 -13.69
CA VAL A 870 -0.15 -15.16 -13.52
C VAL A 870 -0.88 -15.69 -14.75
N PHE A 871 -0.40 -16.80 -15.31
CA PHE A 871 -0.92 -17.37 -16.55
C PHE A 871 -1.62 -18.71 -16.32
N ARG A 872 -2.79 -18.88 -16.92
CA ARG A 872 -3.60 -20.10 -16.89
C ARG A 872 -2.88 -21.31 -17.47
N SER A 873 -3.29 -22.50 -17.06
CA SER A 873 -2.88 -23.75 -17.69
C SER A 873 -3.44 -23.86 -19.12
N GLU A 874 -2.83 -24.74 -19.92
CA GLU A 874 -3.42 -25.13 -21.20
C GLU A 874 -4.75 -25.85 -21.02
N GLU A 875 -4.92 -26.62 -19.94
CA GLU A 875 -6.18 -27.30 -19.63
C GLU A 875 -7.31 -26.28 -19.41
N GLU A 876 -7.12 -25.25 -18.57
CA GLU A 876 -8.08 -24.14 -18.41
C GLU A 876 -8.34 -23.38 -19.72
N THR A 877 -7.29 -23.12 -20.52
CA THR A 877 -7.41 -22.33 -21.76
C THR A 877 -8.22 -23.08 -22.83
N PHE A 878 -7.88 -24.34 -23.09
CA PHE A 878 -8.42 -25.10 -24.21
C PHE A 878 -9.70 -25.86 -23.86
N VAL A 879 -9.89 -26.33 -22.62
CA VAL A 879 -11.10 -27.08 -22.25
C VAL A 879 -12.32 -26.16 -22.15
N GLU A 880 -12.18 -24.98 -21.56
CA GLU A 880 -13.28 -23.99 -21.53
C GLU A 880 -13.64 -23.49 -22.94
N MET A 881 -12.63 -23.19 -23.75
CA MET A 881 -12.82 -22.79 -25.15
C MET A 881 -13.46 -23.90 -25.98
N GLY A 882 -13.00 -25.15 -25.85
CA GLY A 882 -13.56 -26.29 -26.58
C GLY A 882 -15.02 -26.55 -26.24
N LYS A 883 -15.39 -26.47 -24.95
CA LYS A 883 -16.78 -26.59 -24.50
C LYS A 883 -17.65 -25.44 -25.04
N GLN A 884 -17.18 -24.19 -24.95
CA GLN A 884 -17.93 -23.05 -25.48
C GLN A 884 -18.09 -23.12 -27.02
N LEU A 885 -17.09 -23.63 -27.75
CA LEU A 885 -17.19 -23.83 -29.20
C LEU A 885 -18.24 -24.89 -29.57
N LEU A 886 -18.33 -26.00 -28.82
CA LEU A 886 -19.40 -26.99 -28.96
C LEU A 886 -20.78 -26.40 -28.60
N GLU A 887 -20.86 -25.56 -27.56
CA GLU A 887 -22.10 -24.85 -27.21
C GLU A 887 -22.57 -23.87 -28.30
N ILE A 888 -21.64 -23.20 -29.00
CA ILE A 888 -21.96 -22.30 -30.12
C ILE A 888 -22.36 -23.13 -31.35
N GLU A 889 -21.67 -24.24 -31.64
CA GLU A 889 -22.05 -25.17 -32.72
C GLU A 889 -23.47 -25.74 -32.51
N ALA A 890 -23.79 -26.19 -31.29
CA ALA A 890 -25.12 -26.74 -30.95
C ALA A 890 -26.25 -25.70 -30.92
N ARG A 891 -25.95 -24.41 -31.13
CA ARG A 891 -26.90 -23.28 -31.24
C ARG A 891 -26.92 -22.65 -32.64
N SER A 892 -26.05 -23.11 -33.55
CA SER A 892 -25.88 -22.60 -34.93
C SER A 892 -26.84 -23.25 -35.93
#